data_AF-A0A928QNG9-F1
#
_entry.id   AF-A0A928QNG9-F1
#
_cell.length_a   1.000
_cell.length_b   1.000
_cell.length_c   1.000
_cell.angle_alpha   90.00
_cell.angle_beta   90.00
_cell.angle_gamma   90.00
#
_symmetry.space_group_name_H-M   'P 1'
#
loop_
_entity.id
_entity.type
_entity.pdbx_description
1 polymer ?
#
loop_
_entity_poly.entity_id
_entity_poly.type
_entity_poly.pdbx_seq_one_letter_code
_entity_poly.pdbx_strand_id
1 'polypeptide(L)'
;MKRLIAFVLVIGLLCALFPSYIPNAQAANRNYEDGLWNIDHQYRQLRPNLTKGGYWDSTDATNYKKVITTATDSANYFATPRFTKSQLPIGSIIVVEAGWQYRPEGWVKDVQQSSRPDETSQKHIVVTSAWWGSYTYRAFNISRIDGTSLSDLTAADIHEAFRIYLPDEYVAQGYERYFPKLEHCAYWNSTTNKIYTVNSMATATNYFATQRMNRSNLPVGSIIVFEKGWQVQPEAWLANEPQAAQQSFITSNVIHVTEEWWGDYTLRAFNISKTTPSDLTDYTTEDMHCIFRVYIPKKTLSIEGLPDEQTNAKTKIHQLPSMTPLDDDYEKMMSYIIQTRGGKIIVIDGGCPTQDLDGNYLFSYLQRITGSAAPHIDAWFLTHQHADHFGAFLSVATQHGHELTVDAVYHRFPTTEEMQKYMYKFDLATYEKYMSKIVNHTAKLKTAEGKTTPLISVNSRHSGKCNSTFDYDEVHIDILLTVEDVYWGAENISGKYVGTLEDNGKVYNMTVAEMLSYNMNETSLVFRATFNGKSVLFLGDGTTATEIMLKYYHEQNANDSSKYYSLKSDIVQVSHHGVQAMGKEVYTLINPDAALWCTPYKMYASRPGDYLTTYHIRQWFKGSLATTNYISYDGVDVLSYGALRYDNPVSIAADIKPYVFDAAYYANRYPDLKAAYGTDEAKLYNHFINYGIEEGRCASPYFDVKVYMNQNSQNF
;
A
#
# COMPACT_ATOMS: atom_id res chain seq x y z
N MET A 1 -7.55 9.11 46.27
CA MET A 1 -8.84 8.78 45.62
C MET A 1 -9.44 9.90 44.75
N LYS A 2 -9.76 11.12 45.22
CA LYS A 2 -10.20 12.22 44.31
C LYS A 2 -9.10 12.81 43.40
N ARG A 3 -7.85 12.34 43.48
CA ARG A 3 -6.73 12.72 42.59
C ARG A 3 -6.41 11.70 41.49
N LEU A 4 -7.07 10.53 41.50
CA LEU A 4 -6.90 9.51 40.45
C LEU A 4 -7.79 9.79 39.23
N ILE A 5 -8.92 10.49 39.45
CA ILE A 5 -9.89 10.83 38.40
C ILE A 5 -9.44 12.04 37.54
N ALA A 6 -8.47 12.84 38.00
CA ALA A 6 -7.98 14.01 37.25
C ALA A 6 -6.72 13.75 36.40
N PHE A 7 -6.06 12.59 36.55
CA PHE A 7 -4.76 12.31 35.92
C PHE A 7 -4.86 11.51 34.60
N VAL A 8 -6.04 10.97 34.27
CA VAL A 8 -6.29 10.19 33.04
C VAL A 8 -6.64 11.09 31.84
N LEU A 9 -6.89 12.40 32.04
CA LEU A 9 -7.49 13.27 31.01
C LEU A 9 -6.57 14.35 30.38
N VAL A 10 -5.29 14.48 30.72
CA VAL A 10 -4.42 15.49 30.05
C VAL A 10 -3.08 14.90 29.62
N ILE A 11 -3.10 14.40 28.39
CA ILE A 11 -2.11 14.57 27.32
C ILE A 11 -0.64 14.45 27.73
N GLY A 12 -0.03 13.41 27.17
CA GLY A 12 0.97 13.63 26.14
C GLY A 12 2.00 14.70 26.47
N LEU A 13 2.95 14.36 27.30
CA LEU A 13 4.30 14.87 27.19
C LEU A 13 5.13 13.98 28.11
N LEU A 14 6.28 13.54 27.61
CA LEU A 14 7.37 12.86 28.31
C LEU A 14 7.52 11.36 28.00
N CYS A 15 8.57 11.15 27.20
CA CYS A 15 9.56 10.08 27.34
C CYS A 15 9.14 8.72 26.78
N ALA A 16 9.57 8.30 25.58
CA ALA A 16 10.97 8.14 25.20
C ALA A 16 11.81 7.68 26.38
N LEU A 17 11.96 6.37 26.55
CA LEU A 17 13.11 5.67 27.17
C LEU A 17 12.79 4.15 27.12
N PHE A 18 12.93 3.56 25.92
CA PHE A 18 13.45 2.20 25.57
C PHE A 18 13.24 0.96 26.50
N PRO A 19 13.37 -0.29 26.00
CA PRO A 19 12.58 -1.01 24.98
C PRO A 19 12.47 -2.53 25.30
N SER A 20 11.31 -3.18 25.45
CA SER A 20 11.29 -4.67 25.35
C SER A 20 9.92 -5.31 25.21
N TYR A 21 9.82 -6.12 24.15
CA TYR A 21 9.21 -7.46 24.12
C TYR A 21 7.67 -7.58 24.19
N ILE A 22 7.10 -7.78 23.00
CA ILE A 22 5.79 -8.38 22.76
C ILE A 22 6.03 -9.81 22.23
N PRO A 23 5.42 -10.82 22.86
CA PRO A 23 4.53 -11.73 22.14
C PRO A 23 3.26 -12.00 22.98
N ASN A 24 2.06 -12.29 22.47
CA ASN A 24 1.58 -12.70 21.16
C ASN A 24 0.11 -12.26 21.06
N ALA A 25 -0.25 -11.57 19.99
CA ALA A 25 -1.63 -11.23 19.65
C ALA A 25 -2.16 -12.27 18.65
N GLN A 26 -2.82 -13.31 19.14
CA GLN A 26 -3.59 -14.25 18.31
C GLN A 26 -5.07 -14.06 18.60
N ALA A 27 -5.74 -13.20 17.83
CA ALA A 27 -7.19 -13.32 17.54
C ALA A 27 -7.73 -12.25 16.58
N ALA A 28 -7.03 -11.12 16.36
CA ALA A 28 -7.43 -10.11 15.37
C ALA A 28 -6.88 -10.37 13.95
N ASN A 29 -6.17 -11.48 13.74
CA ASN A 29 -5.31 -11.70 12.59
C ASN A 29 -5.86 -12.66 11.52
N ARG A 30 -7.15 -13.00 11.51
CA ARG A 30 -7.65 -13.96 10.51
C ARG A 30 -7.81 -13.39 9.09
N ASN A 31 -7.79 -12.07 8.90
CA ASN A 31 -7.92 -11.44 7.57
C ASN A 31 -6.66 -10.73 7.08
N TYR A 32 -5.58 -10.71 7.87
CA TYR A 32 -4.33 -10.03 7.53
C TYR A 32 -3.24 -10.97 6.98
N GLU A 33 -3.49 -12.29 6.98
CA GLU A 33 -2.49 -13.31 6.62
C GLU A 33 -2.47 -13.69 5.13
N ASP A 34 -3.36 -13.17 4.27
CA ASP A 34 -3.52 -13.68 2.88
C ASP A 34 -3.47 -12.62 1.74
N GLY A 35 -3.09 -11.36 2.00
CA GLY A 35 -2.97 -10.35 0.92
C GLY A 35 -4.29 -9.94 0.22
N LEU A 36 -5.44 -10.40 0.72
CA LEU A 36 -6.78 -10.19 0.13
C LEU A 36 -7.26 -8.73 0.20
N TRP A 37 -6.79 -7.97 1.19
CA TRP A 37 -7.20 -6.57 1.39
C TRP A 37 -6.82 -5.70 0.18
N ASN A 38 -5.66 -5.92 -0.44
CA ASN A 38 -5.22 -5.19 -1.64
C ASN A 38 -6.02 -5.56 -2.91
N ILE A 39 -6.56 -6.77 -2.95
CA ILE A 39 -7.40 -7.22 -4.06
C ILE A 39 -8.75 -6.48 -4.01
N ASP A 40 -9.37 -6.33 -2.84
CA ASP A 40 -10.68 -5.68 -2.70
C ASP A 40 -10.72 -4.19 -3.07
N HIS A 41 -9.56 -3.51 -3.06
CA HIS A 41 -9.42 -2.11 -3.43
C HIS A 41 -9.21 -1.87 -4.94
N GLN A 42 -8.74 -2.88 -5.69
CA GLN A 42 -8.51 -2.78 -7.14
C GLN A 42 -9.44 -3.65 -7.98
N TYR A 43 -10.12 -4.60 -7.32
CA TYR A 43 -10.99 -5.58 -7.93
C TYR A 43 -12.34 -5.58 -7.23
N ARG A 44 -13.39 -5.90 -7.98
CA ARG A 44 -14.69 -6.24 -7.41
C ARG A 44 -14.79 -7.74 -7.24
N GLN A 45 -15.18 -8.20 -6.05
CA GLN A 45 -15.51 -9.61 -5.86
C GLN A 45 -16.80 -9.94 -6.64
N LEU A 46 -16.75 -11.03 -7.41
CA LEU A 46 -17.90 -11.63 -8.08
C LEU A 46 -18.47 -12.72 -7.17
N ARG A 47 -19.76 -12.60 -6.83
CA ARG A 47 -20.53 -13.61 -6.11
C ARG A 47 -21.54 -14.27 -7.06
N PRO A 48 -21.14 -15.32 -7.80
CA PRO A 48 -22.05 -15.98 -8.74
C PRO A 48 -23.07 -16.85 -8.01
N ASN A 49 -24.29 -16.95 -8.56
CA ASN A 49 -25.28 -17.90 -8.04
C ASN A 49 -24.77 -19.34 -8.13
N LEU A 50 -24.58 -19.98 -6.97
CA LEU A 50 -24.05 -21.33 -6.90
C LEU A 50 -25.17 -22.38 -6.94
N THR A 51 -24.93 -23.48 -7.64
CA THR A 51 -25.76 -24.69 -7.56
C THR A 51 -25.17 -25.60 -6.49
N LYS A 52 -25.88 -25.74 -5.37
CA LYS A 52 -25.53 -26.68 -4.29
C LYS A 52 -25.78 -28.12 -4.74
N GLY A 53 -24.88 -29.03 -4.40
CA GLY A 53 -25.06 -30.45 -4.65
C GLY A 53 -25.02 -30.75 -6.14
N GLY A 54 -24.05 -30.19 -6.87
CA GLY A 54 -23.89 -30.47 -8.29
C GLY A 54 -22.57 -29.99 -8.88
N TYR A 55 -22.22 -30.57 -10.03
CA TYR A 55 -20.99 -30.26 -10.76
C TYR A 55 -21.20 -30.29 -12.28
N TRP A 56 -20.31 -29.64 -13.00
CA TRP A 56 -20.17 -29.70 -14.44
C TRP A 56 -19.29 -30.87 -14.86
N ASP A 57 -19.68 -31.57 -15.92
CA ASP A 57 -18.81 -32.50 -16.63
C ASP A 57 -18.85 -32.16 -18.11
N SER A 58 -17.81 -31.49 -18.62
CA SER A 58 -17.75 -31.06 -20.02
C SER A 58 -17.64 -32.23 -21.02
N THR A 59 -17.38 -33.45 -20.55
CA THR A 59 -17.24 -34.67 -21.35
C THR A 59 -18.48 -35.56 -21.36
N ASP A 60 -19.47 -35.29 -20.50
CA ASP A 60 -20.70 -36.09 -20.44
C ASP A 60 -21.51 -36.00 -21.75
N ALA A 61 -21.91 -37.15 -22.30
CA ALA A 61 -22.58 -37.21 -23.60
C ALA A 61 -23.94 -36.49 -23.65
N THR A 62 -24.62 -36.35 -22.52
CA THR A 62 -25.99 -35.81 -22.44
C THR A 62 -26.06 -34.49 -21.69
N ASN A 63 -25.23 -34.33 -20.66
CA ASN A 63 -25.29 -33.27 -19.68
C ASN A 63 -24.12 -32.30 -19.77
N TYR A 64 -23.26 -32.35 -20.79
CA TYR A 64 -22.12 -31.43 -20.89
C TYR A 64 -22.47 -29.93 -20.85
N LYS A 65 -23.74 -29.55 -21.04
CA LYS A 65 -24.23 -28.16 -20.87
C LYS A 65 -25.14 -27.96 -19.65
N LYS A 66 -25.23 -28.92 -18.74
CA LYS A 66 -26.09 -28.88 -17.56
C LYS A 66 -25.31 -29.29 -16.32
N VAL A 67 -25.58 -28.63 -15.19
CA VAL A 67 -25.07 -29.09 -13.90
C VAL A 67 -25.72 -30.43 -13.58
N ILE A 68 -24.90 -31.43 -13.28
CA ILE A 68 -25.34 -32.74 -12.82
C ILE A 68 -25.59 -32.65 -11.32
N THR A 69 -26.83 -32.88 -10.89
CA THR A 69 -27.25 -32.78 -9.47
C THR A 69 -27.77 -34.09 -8.90
N THR A 70 -27.87 -35.14 -9.73
CA THR A 70 -28.48 -36.42 -9.36
C THR A 70 -27.46 -37.56 -9.20
N ALA A 71 -26.17 -37.29 -9.40
CA ALA A 71 -25.13 -38.30 -9.22
C ALA A 71 -24.85 -38.51 -7.72
N THR A 72 -24.41 -39.71 -7.35
CA THR A 72 -24.20 -40.11 -5.95
C THR A 72 -23.21 -39.19 -5.21
N ASP A 73 -22.25 -38.62 -5.93
CA ASP A 73 -21.22 -37.73 -5.43
C ASP A 73 -21.55 -36.23 -5.57
N SER A 74 -22.72 -35.89 -6.12
CA SER A 74 -23.09 -34.48 -6.38
C SER A 74 -23.09 -33.64 -5.10
N ALA A 75 -23.41 -34.24 -3.95
CA ALA A 75 -23.39 -33.60 -2.63
C ALA A 75 -22.00 -33.05 -2.21
N ASN A 76 -20.93 -33.50 -2.85
CA ASN A 76 -19.55 -33.07 -2.55
C ASN A 76 -19.16 -31.78 -3.27
N TYR A 77 -20.05 -31.21 -4.08
CA TYR A 77 -19.72 -30.10 -4.96
C TYR A 77 -20.71 -28.93 -4.88
N PHE A 78 -20.16 -27.73 -5.09
CA PHE A 78 -20.91 -26.58 -5.58
C PHE A 78 -20.44 -26.23 -6.99
N ALA A 79 -21.38 -25.86 -7.84
CA ALA A 79 -21.09 -25.42 -9.21
C ALA A 79 -21.41 -23.94 -9.40
N THR A 80 -20.49 -23.21 -10.02
CA THR A 80 -20.75 -21.86 -10.53
C THR A 80 -21.53 -21.92 -11.86
N PRO A 81 -22.15 -20.82 -12.33
CA PRO A 81 -22.63 -20.71 -13.71
C PRO A 81 -21.46 -20.75 -14.71
N ARG A 82 -21.77 -20.90 -16.00
CA ARG A 82 -20.76 -20.74 -17.06
C ARG A 82 -20.46 -19.26 -17.30
N PHE A 83 -19.19 -18.92 -17.39
CA PHE A 83 -18.67 -17.61 -17.70
C PHE A 83 -18.13 -17.56 -19.13
N THR A 84 -18.43 -16.46 -19.81
CA THR A 84 -17.73 -16.03 -21.03
C THR A 84 -16.47 -15.23 -20.69
N LYS A 85 -15.60 -15.00 -21.67
CA LYS A 85 -14.42 -14.12 -21.50
C LYS A 85 -14.77 -12.70 -21.05
N SER A 86 -15.94 -12.17 -21.40
CA SER A 86 -16.38 -10.84 -20.92
C SER A 86 -16.88 -10.86 -19.46
N GLN A 87 -17.36 -12.01 -18.99
CA GLN A 87 -17.84 -12.16 -17.60
C GLN A 87 -16.71 -12.55 -16.63
N LEU A 88 -15.66 -13.19 -17.15
CA LEU A 88 -14.42 -13.50 -16.44
C LEU A 88 -13.22 -13.02 -17.28
N PRO A 89 -13.00 -11.70 -17.38
CA PRO A 89 -11.97 -11.10 -18.22
C PRO A 89 -10.55 -11.43 -17.77
N ILE A 90 -9.60 -11.24 -18.69
CA ILE A 90 -8.17 -11.32 -18.40
C ILE A 90 -7.83 -10.33 -17.27
N GLY A 91 -6.99 -10.76 -16.34
CA GLY A 91 -6.67 -10.02 -15.12
C GLY A 91 -7.54 -10.41 -13.92
N SER A 92 -8.65 -11.15 -14.10
CA SER A 92 -9.43 -11.65 -12.96
C SER A 92 -8.59 -12.55 -12.05
N ILE A 93 -8.83 -12.52 -10.75
CA ILE A 93 -8.11 -13.33 -9.77
C ILE A 93 -9.07 -14.37 -9.19
N ILE A 94 -8.65 -15.63 -9.17
CA ILE A 94 -9.36 -16.73 -8.50
C ILE A 94 -8.56 -17.08 -7.26
N VAL A 95 -9.23 -17.08 -6.11
CA VAL A 95 -8.66 -17.47 -4.82
C VAL A 95 -9.40 -18.66 -4.25
N VAL A 96 -8.65 -19.63 -3.76
CA VAL A 96 -9.19 -20.80 -3.05
C VAL A 96 -8.47 -20.98 -1.72
N GLU A 97 -9.25 -21.20 -0.66
CA GLU A 97 -8.76 -21.39 0.69
C GLU A 97 -7.99 -22.70 0.87
N ALA A 98 -7.14 -22.76 1.90
CA ALA A 98 -6.43 -23.99 2.23
C ALA A 98 -7.43 -25.13 2.54
N GLY A 99 -7.16 -26.34 2.02
CA GLY A 99 -8.05 -27.50 2.16
C GLY A 99 -9.21 -27.54 1.15
N TRP A 100 -9.32 -26.53 0.28
CA TRP A 100 -10.27 -26.49 -0.82
C TRP A 100 -9.57 -26.65 -2.16
N GLN A 101 -10.35 -27.09 -3.15
CA GLN A 101 -9.91 -27.19 -4.54
C GLN A 101 -11.07 -26.85 -5.47
N TYR A 102 -10.73 -26.66 -6.74
CA TYR A 102 -11.71 -26.50 -7.78
C TYR A 102 -11.26 -27.11 -9.10
N ARG A 103 -12.22 -27.47 -9.95
CA ARG A 103 -11.97 -27.82 -11.36
C ARG A 103 -12.45 -26.68 -12.27
N PRO A 104 -11.56 -26.04 -13.06
CA PRO A 104 -11.94 -24.99 -14.00
C PRO A 104 -12.45 -25.59 -15.32
N GLU A 105 -13.62 -26.23 -15.28
CA GLU A 105 -14.30 -26.80 -16.45
C GLU A 105 -14.35 -25.85 -17.64
N GLY A 106 -14.29 -26.39 -18.85
CA GLY A 106 -14.15 -25.58 -20.06
C GLY A 106 -14.81 -26.18 -21.28
N TRP A 107 -15.29 -25.32 -22.19
CA TRP A 107 -15.85 -25.72 -23.49
C TRP A 107 -15.22 -24.95 -24.63
N VAL A 108 -14.63 -25.65 -25.59
CA VAL A 108 -14.24 -25.09 -26.88
C VAL A 108 -15.46 -25.12 -27.80
N LYS A 109 -15.84 -23.97 -28.37
CA LYS A 109 -16.99 -23.85 -29.30
C LYS A 109 -18.33 -24.35 -28.75
N ASP A 110 -18.46 -24.43 -27.42
CA ASP A 110 -19.68 -24.87 -26.73
C ASP A 110 -20.21 -26.26 -27.17
N VAL A 111 -19.31 -27.24 -27.36
CA VAL A 111 -19.65 -28.65 -27.68
C VAL A 111 -19.14 -29.61 -26.60
N GLN A 112 -19.51 -30.89 -26.65
CA GLN A 112 -18.95 -31.92 -25.76
C GLN A 112 -17.43 -31.99 -25.96
N GLN A 113 -16.69 -32.06 -24.85
CA GLN A 113 -15.23 -32.16 -24.86
C GLN A 113 -14.78 -33.63 -24.81
N SER A 114 -13.56 -33.91 -25.28
CA SER A 114 -12.94 -35.23 -25.18
C SER A 114 -12.20 -35.47 -23.85
N SER A 115 -11.90 -34.39 -23.13
CA SER A 115 -11.19 -34.42 -21.85
C SER A 115 -11.60 -33.23 -20.98
N ARG A 116 -11.39 -33.38 -19.67
CA ARG A 116 -11.65 -32.35 -18.65
C ARG A 116 -10.33 -31.75 -18.18
N PRO A 117 -10.31 -30.48 -17.76
CA PRO A 117 -9.20 -29.93 -17.00
C PRO A 117 -9.01 -30.64 -15.65
N ASP A 118 -7.78 -30.70 -15.17
CA ASP A 118 -7.47 -31.26 -13.85
C ASP A 118 -8.03 -30.38 -12.71
N GLU A 119 -8.24 -31.00 -11.56
CA GLU A 119 -8.50 -30.28 -10.31
C GLU A 119 -7.24 -29.53 -9.88
N THR A 120 -7.44 -28.34 -9.29
CA THR A 120 -6.35 -27.53 -8.75
C THR A 120 -6.71 -27.00 -7.36
N SER A 121 -5.71 -26.98 -6.49
CA SER A 121 -5.73 -26.33 -5.18
C SER A 121 -4.78 -25.12 -5.14
N GLN A 122 -4.33 -24.64 -6.30
CA GLN A 122 -3.49 -23.46 -6.39
C GLN A 122 -4.24 -22.26 -5.79
N LYS A 123 -3.73 -21.76 -4.66
CA LYS A 123 -4.38 -20.73 -3.84
C LYS A 123 -4.74 -19.47 -4.62
N HIS A 124 -3.88 -19.03 -5.55
CA HIS A 124 -4.10 -17.83 -6.35
C HIS A 124 -3.83 -18.11 -7.83
N ILE A 125 -4.80 -17.79 -8.69
CA ILE A 125 -4.64 -17.81 -10.14
C ILE A 125 -5.05 -16.47 -10.73
N VAL A 126 -4.18 -15.89 -11.54
CA VAL A 126 -4.52 -14.77 -12.42
C VAL A 126 -5.01 -15.34 -13.75
N VAL A 127 -6.21 -14.94 -14.17
CA VAL A 127 -6.81 -15.30 -15.45
C VAL A 127 -6.03 -14.61 -16.57
N THR A 128 -5.24 -15.37 -17.31
CA THR A 128 -4.49 -14.89 -18.48
C THR A 128 -5.11 -15.38 -19.79
N SER A 129 -4.64 -14.86 -20.92
CA SER A 129 -4.97 -15.41 -22.25
C SER A 129 -4.56 -16.89 -22.37
N ALA A 130 -3.39 -17.25 -21.82
CA ALA A 130 -2.88 -18.61 -21.77
C ALA A 130 -3.76 -19.51 -20.89
N TRP A 131 -4.20 -19.02 -19.72
CA TRP A 131 -5.14 -19.75 -18.86
C TRP A 131 -6.47 -19.99 -19.58
N TRP A 132 -7.00 -19.00 -20.30
CA TRP A 132 -8.21 -19.20 -21.11
C TRP A 132 -8.02 -20.19 -22.27
N GLY A 133 -6.84 -20.19 -22.89
CA GLY A 133 -6.56 -21.01 -24.06
C GLY A 133 -7.62 -20.86 -25.16
N SER A 134 -8.03 -21.99 -25.72
CA SER A 134 -9.07 -22.08 -26.76
C SER A 134 -10.51 -22.15 -26.21
N TYR A 135 -10.70 -22.16 -24.89
CA TYR A 135 -12.02 -22.27 -24.29
C TYR A 135 -12.85 -21.01 -24.52
N THR A 136 -14.14 -21.22 -24.81
CA THR A 136 -15.16 -20.18 -25.01
C THR A 136 -15.98 -19.94 -23.75
N TYR A 137 -16.23 -21.02 -23.00
CA TYR A 137 -16.89 -20.98 -21.69
C TYR A 137 -16.02 -21.64 -20.63
N ARG A 138 -16.09 -21.12 -19.41
CA ARG A 138 -15.48 -21.69 -18.20
C ARG A 138 -16.53 -21.82 -17.09
N ALA A 139 -16.42 -22.85 -16.26
CA ALA A 139 -17.16 -22.95 -15.00
C ALA A 139 -16.28 -23.60 -13.94
N PHE A 140 -16.71 -23.53 -12.69
CA PHE A 140 -15.97 -24.06 -11.56
C PHE A 140 -16.82 -25.07 -10.79
N ASN A 141 -16.28 -26.26 -10.62
CA ASN A 141 -16.73 -27.23 -9.63
C ASN A 141 -15.87 -27.04 -8.39
N ILE A 142 -16.46 -26.74 -7.25
CA ILE A 142 -15.77 -26.40 -6.00
C ILE A 142 -15.99 -27.55 -5.02
N SER A 143 -14.90 -28.07 -4.43
CA SER A 143 -14.94 -29.20 -3.50
C SER A 143 -13.82 -29.12 -2.46
N ARG A 144 -13.90 -29.98 -1.44
CA ARG A 144 -12.79 -30.19 -0.50
C ARG A 144 -11.76 -31.14 -1.10
N ILE A 145 -10.49 -30.94 -0.73
CA ILE A 145 -9.40 -31.82 -1.18
C ILE A 145 -9.57 -33.25 -0.65
N ASP A 146 -10.13 -33.38 0.56
CA ASP A 146 -10.34 -34.68 1.23
C ASP A 146 -11.64 -35.40 0.79
N GLY A 147 -12.42 -34.79 -0.12
CA GLY A 147 -13.68 -35.35 -0.60
C GLY A 147 -14.86 -35.27 0.37
N THR A 148 -14.74 -34.47 1.44
CA THR A 148 -15.84 -34.28 2.40
C THR A 148 -17.10 -33.71 1.73
N SER A 149 -18.26 -34.25 2.11
CA SER A 149 -19.57 -33.74 1.67
C SER A 149 -19.77 -32.28 2.03
N LEU A 150 -20.37 -31.51 1.12
CA LEU A 150 -20.71 -30.10 1.33
C LEU A 150 -22.21 -29.91 1.61
N SER A 151 -22.94 -30.99 1.90
CA SER A 151 -24.39 -30.98 2.15
C SER A 151 -24.83 -30.01 3.23
N ASP A 152 -23.98 -29.74 4.21
CA ASP A 152 -24.31 -28.93 5.38
C ASP A 152 -23.89 -27.46 5.21
N LEU A 153 -23.17 -27.13 4.13
CA LEU A 153 -22.68 -25.79 3.85
C LEU A 153 -23.67 -24.98 3.01
N THR A 154 -23.62 -23.66 3.18
CA THR A 154 -24.41 -22.66 2.47
C THR A 154 -23.61 -22.03 1.33
N ALA A 155 -24.26 -21.28 0.44
CA ALA A 155 -23.55 -20.53 -0.59
C ALA A 155 -22.58 -19.48 -0.01
N ALA A 156 -22.89 -18.92 1.16
CA ALA A 156 -22.02 -17.96 1.86
C ALA A 156 -20.69 -18.62 2.27
N ASP A 157 -20.76 -19.82 2.87
CA ASP A 157 -19.56 -20.59 3.24
C ASP A 157 -18.65 -20.87 2.02
N ILE A 158 -19.26 -21.12 0.86
CA ILE A 158 -18.53 -21.35 -0.37
C ILE A 158 -17.94 -20.05 -0.93
N HIS A 159 -18.64 -18.92 -0.81
CA HIS A 159 -18.10 -17.61 -1.19
C HIS A 159 -16.95 -17.15 -0.28
N GLU A 160 -16.84 -17.68 0.94
CA GLU A 160 -15.64 -17.51 1.74
C GLU A 160 -14.52 -18.44 1.25
N ALA A 161 -14.82 -19.70 0.95
CA ALA A 161 -13.82 -20.68 0.53
C ALA A 161 -13.24 -20.49 -0.88
N PHE A 162 -14.04 -19.95 -1.81
CA PHE A 162 -13.71 -19.80 -3.22
C PHE A 162 -14.20 -18.44 -3.73
N ARG A 163 -13.24 -17.57 -4.08
CA ARG A 163 -13.48 -16.17 -4.41
C ARG A 163 -13.00 -15.88 -5.82
N ILE A 164 -13.82 -15.14 -6.57
CA ILE A 164 -13.45 -14.61 -7.89
C ILE A 164 -13.44 -13.08 -7.76
N TYR A 165 -12.38 -12.44 -8.22
CA TYR A 165 -12.21 -11.00 -8.24
C TYR A 165 -12.04 -10.54 -9.69
N LEU A 166 -12.86 -9.59 -10.10
CA LEU A 166 -12.84 -9.02 -11.45
C LEU A 166 -12.19 -7.63 -11.40
N PRO A 167 -11.39 -7.23 -12.41
CA PRO A 167 -10.84 -5.88 -12.48
C PRO A 167 -11.96 -4.84 -12.35
N ASP A 168 -11.77 -3.85 -11.47
CA ASP A 168 -12.77 -2.81 -11.25
C ASP A 168 -12.59 -1.67 -12.27
N GLU A 169 -13.59 -1.49 -13.14
CA GLU A 169 -13.55 -0.55 -14.25
C GLU A 169 -13.42 0.92 -13.80
N TYR A 170 -13.94 1.27 -12.61
CA TYR A 170 -13.86 2.63 -12.09
C TYR A 170 -12.52 2.90 -11.40
N VAL A 171 -11.93 1.88 -10.77
CA VAL A 171 -10.57 2.00 -10.21
C VAL A 171 -9.54 2.24 -11.31
N ALA A 172 -9.73 1.59 -12.47
CA ALA A 172 -8.94 1.83 -13.68
C ALA A 172 -9.14 3.26 -14.27
N GLN A 173 -10.25 3.93 -13.93
CA GLN A 173 -10.59 5.28 -14.37
C GLN A 173 -10.23 6.38 -13.36
N GLY A 174 -9.42 6.07 -12.33
CA GLY A 174 -8.94 7.07 -11.37
C GLY A 174 -9.80 7.22 -10.11
N TYR A 175 -10.69 6.27 -9.82
CA TYR A 175 -11.47 6.24 -8.59
C TYR A 175 -10.85 5.30 -7.53
N GLU A 176 -11.22 5.51 -6.26
CA GLU A 176 -10.97 4.56 -5.18
C GLU A 176 -12.29 4.07 -4.59
N ARG A 177 -12.29 2.81 -4.15
CA ARG A 177 -13.47 2.18 -3.57
C ARG A 177 -13.59 2.61 -2.10
N TYR A 178 -14.72 3.24 -1.78
CA TYR A 178 -15.10 3.60 -0.42
C TYR A 178 -16.09 2.56 0.13
N PHE A 179 -15.84 2.09 1.34
CA PHE A 179 -16.66 1.12 2.05
C PHE A 179 -17.45 1.83 3.16
N PRO A 180 -18.66 2.37 2.85
CA PRO A 180 -19.46 3.04 3.86
C PRO A 180 -19.91 2.03 4.92
N LYS A 181 -19.82 2.38 6.19
CA LYS A 181 -20.35 1.51 7.24
C LYS A 181 -21.86 1.30 7.02
N LEU A 182 -22.27 0.04 7.01
CA LEU A 182 -23.65 -0.40 6.82
C LEU A 182 -24.25 -0.88 8.13
N GLU A 183 -25.51 -0.52 8.37
CA GLU A 183 -26.36 -1.08 9.40
C GLU A 183 -27.35 -2.04 8.76
N HIS A 184 -27.35 -3.26 9.28
CA HIS A 184 -28.23 -4.35 8.84
C HIS A 184 -29.62 -4.19 9.43
N CYS A 185 -30.64 -4.51 8.63
CA CYS A 185 -32.04 -4.42 9.02
C CYS A 185 -32.41 -3.04 9.60
N ALA A 186 -32.01 -1.99 8.87
CA ALA A 186 -32.08 -0.61 9.32
C ALA A 186 -32.57 0.33 8.20
N TYR A 187 -33.27 1.40 8.60
CA TYR A 187 -33.92 2.35 7.69
C TYR A 187 -33.88 3.78 8.25
N TRP A 188 -33.24 4.70 7.54
CA TRP A 188 -33.28 6.13 7.82
C TRP A 188 -34.61 6.75 7.40
N ASN A 189 -35.14 7.63 8.26
CA ASN A 189 -36.22 8.54 7.92
C ASN A 189 -35.76 9.97 8.16
N SER A 190 -35.58 10.75 7.09
CA SER A 190 -35.14 12.15 7.21
C SER A 190 -36.16 13.07 7.86
N THR A 191 -37.46 12.78 7.78
CA THR A 191 -38.52 13.64 8.39
C THR A 191 -38.58 13.54 9.90
N THR A 192 -38.13 12.42 10.47
CA THR A 192 -38.01 12.26 11.93
C THR A 192 -36.57 12.37 12.41
N ASN A 193 -35.62 12.45 11.47
CA ASN A 193 -34.19 12.45 11.73
C ASN A 193 -33.72 11.22 12.52
N LYS A 194 -34.35 10.06 12.31
CA LYS A 194 -34.10 8.81 13.04
C LYS A 194 -33.75 7.67 12.10
N ILE A 195 -32.99 6.72 12.64
CA ILE A 195 -32.83 5.39 12.05
C ILE A 195 -33.75 4.41 12.79
N TYR A 196 -34.53 3.65 12.03
CA TYR A 196 -35.39 2.59 12.52
C TYR A 196 -34.72 1.25 12.31
N THR A 197 -34.76 0.42 13.34
CA THR A 197 -34.31 -0.99 13.31
C THR A 197 -35.50 -1.92 13.48
N VAL A 198 -35.29 -3.23 13.38
CA VAL A 198 -36.35 -4.26 13.55
C VAL A 198 -37.17 -4.11 14.84
N ASN A 199 -36.59 -3.54 15.90
CA ASN A 199 -37.27 -3.30 17.17
C ASN A 199 -38.25 -2.13 17.14
N SER A 200 -38.08 -1.22 16.18
CA SER A 200 -38.88 0.02 16.05
C SER A 200 -39.70 0.07 14.75
N MET A 201 -39.35 -0.76 13.77
CA MET A 201 -40.07 -0.94 12.52
C MET A 201 -39.81 -2.36 11.99
N ALA A 202 -40.81 -3.24 12.03
CA ALA A 202 -40.67 -4.63 11.59
C ALA A 202 -40.19 -4.75 10.14
N THR A 203 -40.60 -3.83 9.26
CA THR A 203 -40.19 -3.80 7.85
C THR A 203 -38.75 -3.33 7.63
N ALA A 204 -38.00 -3.01 8.68
CA ALA A 204 -36.58 -2.65 8.58
C ALA A 204 -35.73 -3.83 8.06
N THR A 205 -36.20 -5.08 8.21
CA THR A 205 -35.57 -6.28 7.63
C THR A 205 -35.42 -6.23 6.11
N ASN A 206 -36.21 -5.39 5.43
CA ASN A 206 -36.11 -5.22 3.98
C ASN A 206 -34.98 -4.28 3.54
N TYR A 207 -34.21 -3.71 4.47
CA TYR A 207 -33.27 -2.63 4.21
C TYR A 207 -31.91 -2.83 4.87
N PHE A 208 -30.88 -2.36 4.19
CA PHE A 208 -29.63 -1.91 4.80
C PHE A 208 -29.59 -0.38 4.78
N ALA A 209 -29.03 0.22 5.82
CA ALA A 209 -28.82 1.66 5.88
C ALA A 209 -27.32 1.98 5.94
N THR A 210 -26.83 2.93 5.15
CA THR A 210 -25.47 3.46 5.39
C THR A 210 -25.46 4.35 6.63
N GLN A 211 -24.29 4.53 7.24
CA GLN A 211 -24.08 5.69 8.09
C GLN A 211 -24.26 6.99 7.29
N ARG A 212 -24.49 8.09 8.02
CA ARG A 212 -24.48 9.42 7.41
C ARG A 212 -23.07 9.78 6.94
N MET A 213 -23.01 10.30 5.74
CA MET A 213 -21.83 10.77 5.04
C MET A 213 -21.97 12.26 4.81
N ASN A 214 -20.87 12.99 4.97
CA ASN A 214 -20.77 14.38 4.55
C ASN A 214 -20.00 14.45 3.21
N ARG A 215 -19.83 15.66 2.67
CA ARG A 215 -19.09 15.90 1.43
C ARG A 215 -17.60 15.48 1.48
N SER A 216 -17.03 15.25 2.65
CA SER A 216 -15.67 14.68 2.76
C SER A 216 -15.66 13.15 2.60
N ASN A 217 -16.74 12.47 2.99
CA ASN A 217 -16.88 11.02 2.81
C ASN A 217 -17.46 10.65 1.44
N LEU A 218 -18.27 11.53 0.85
CA LEU A 218 -18.91 11.36 -0.46
C LEU A 218 -18.77 12.66 -1.28
N PRO A 219 -17.56 12.98 -1.78
CA PRO A 219 -17.31 14.22 -2.51
C PRO A 219 -18.05 14.29 -3.86
N VAL A 220 -18.16 15.51 -4.40
CA VAL A 220 -18.64 15.70 -5.78
C VAL A 220 -17.68 15.01 -6.75
N GLY A 221 -18.25 14.38 -7.78
CA GLY A 221 -17.55 13.51 -8.70
C GLY A 221 -17.62 12.03 -8.32
N SER A 222 -18.05 11.69 -7.10
CA SER A 222 -18.28 10.30 -6.70
C SER A 222 -19.31 9.60 -7.58
N ILE A 223 -19.14 8.29 -7.72
CA ILE A 223 -20.03 7.40 -8.46
C ILE A 223 -20.52 6.34 -7.50
N ILE A 224 -21.83 6.16 -7.41
CA ILE A 224 -22.44 5.07 -6.65
C ILE A 224 -23.03 4.10 -7.65
N VAL A 225 -22.64 2.84 -7.56
CA VAL A 225 -23.09 1.77 -8.45
C VAL A 225 -23.78 0.70 -7.63
N PHE A 226 -24.94 0.26 -8.08
CA PHE A 226 -25.63 -0.87 -7.47
C PHE A 226 -26.20 -1.85 -8.49
N GLU A 227 -26.42 -3.08 -8.05
CA GLU A 227 -26.83 -4.16 -8.95
C GLU A 227 -28.27 -4.03 -9.47
N LYS A 228 -28.53 -4.65 -10.62
CA LYS A 228 -29.87 -4.63 -11.23
C LYS A 228 -30.85 -5.41 -10.37
N GLY A 229 -32.04 -4.84 -10.15
CA GLY A 229 -33.03 -5.38 -9.20
C GLY A 229 -32.89 -4.84 -7.78
N TRP A 230 -31.90 -3.97 -7.53
CA TRP A 230 -31.77 -3.18 -6.32
C TRP A 230 -32.21 -1.73 -6.54
N GLN A 231 -32.51 -1.05 -5.45
CA GLN A 231 -32.87 0.37 -5.41
C GLN A 231 -32.28 1.02 -4.17
N VAL A 232 -32.06 2.33 -4.25
CA VAL A 232 -31.52 3.11 -3.13
C VAL A 232 -32.35 4.37 -2.90
N GLN A 233 -32.60 4.72 -1.64
CA GLN A 233 -33.23 5.98 -1.24
C GLN A 233 -32.16 6.85 -0.58
N PRO A 234 -31.69 7.94 -1.23
CA PRO A 234 -30.67 8.82 -0.68
C PRO A 234 -31.32 9.81 0.30
N GLU A 235 -31.37 9.48 1.57
CA GLU A 235 -31.82 10.42 2.60
C GLU A 235 -30.82 11.60 2.72
N ALA A 236 -31.32 12.79 3.00
CA ALA A 236 -30.52 14.02 3.02
C ALA A 236 -30.93 14.94 4.17
N TRP A 237 -29.99 15.74 4.70
CA TRP A 237 -30.25 16.68 5.79
C TRP A 237 -29.45 17.97 5.65
N LEU A 238 -30.09 19.10 5.99
CA LEU A 238 -29.42 20.36 6.32
C LEU A 238 -28.95 20.25 7.78
N ALA A 239 -27.64 20.11 7.99
CA ALA A 239 -27.06 19.75 9.27
C ALA A 239 -27.74 18.49 9.87
N ASN A 240 -28.13 18.52 11.14
CA ASN A 240 -28.83 17.43 11.82
C ASN A 240 -30.33 17.71 11.99
N GLU A 241 -30.95 18.52 11.13
CA GLU A 241 -32.36 18.91 11.29
C GLU A 241 -33.32 18.00 10.52
N PRO A 242 -34.52 17.67 11.06
CA PRO A 242 -35.53 16.92 10.32
C PRO A 242 -35.98 17.62 9.03
N GLN A 243 -36.27 16.84 7.98
CA GLN A 243 -36.66 17.37 6.68
C GLN A 243 -38.19 17.38 6.47
N ALA A 244 -38.67 18.24 5.56
CA ALA A 244 -40.09 18.33 5.26
C ALA A 244 -40.65 17.07 4.56
N ALA A 245 -39.80 16.33 3.83
CA ALA A 245 -40.17 15.10 3.14
C ALA A 245 -38.95 14.18 2.94
N GLN A 246 -39.20 12.88 2.77
CA GLN A 246 -38.16 11.92 2.37
C GLN A 246 -37.87 12.00 0.87
N GLN A 247 -36.67 11.58 0.50
CA GLN A 247 -36.26 11.49 -0.90
C GLN A 247 -36.89 10.27 -1.58
N SER A 248 -36.99 10.30 -2.91
CA SER A 248 -37.54 9.17 -3.68
C SER A 248 -36.52 8.05 -3.88
N PHE A 249 -36.98 6.82 -4.07
CA PHE A 249 -36.12 5.70 -4.47
C PHE A 249 -35.58 5.90 -5.89
N ILE A 250 -34.32 5.55 -6.07
CA ILE A 250 -33.60 5.54 -7.34
C ILE A 250 -33.37 4.09 -7.75
N THR A 251 -33.80 3.74 -8.97
CA THR A 251 -33.64 2.41 -9.57
C THR A 251 -32.60 2.41 -10.71
N SER A 252 -32.08 3.57 -11.10
CA SER A 252 -30.96 3.66 -12.03
C SER A 252 -29.68 3.22 -11.31
N ASN A 253 -29.14 2.08 -11.72
CA ASN A 253 -27.98 1.41 -11.14
C ASN A 253 -26.70 2.23 -10.98
N VAL A 254 -26.65 3.45 -11.50
CA VAL A 254 -25.53 4.38 -11.37
C VAL A 254 -26.08 5.73 -10.93
N ILE A 255 -25.45 6.31 -9.91
CA ILE A 255 -25.71 7.68 -9.44
C ILE A 255 -24.39 8.45 -9.55
N HIS A 256 -24.44 9.58 -10.25
CA HIS A 256 -23.36 10.55 -10.26
C HIS A 256 -23.61 11.58 -9.15
N VAL A 257 -22.65 11.72 -8.25
CA VAL A 257 -22.70 12.71 -7.16
C VAL A 257 -22.25 14.05 -7.73
N THR A 258 -23.19 14.87 -8.17
CA THR A 258 -22.96 16.23 -8.66
C THR A 258 -23.27 17.27 -7.58
N GLU A 259 -22.90 18.54 -7.82
CA GLU A 259 -23.35 19.64 -6.95
C GLU A 259 -24.88 19.75 -6.91
N GLU A 260 -25.53 19.61 -8.06
CA GLU A 260 -27.00 19.58 -8.16
C GLU A 260 -27.59 18.41 -7.37
N TRP A 261 -26.96 17.23 -7.45
CA TRP A 261 -27.40 16.07 -6.69
C TRP A 261 -27.31 16.34 -5.19
N TRP A 262 -26.21 16.94 -4.71
CA TRP A 262 -26.02 17.32 -3.31
C TRP A 262 -26.98 18.41 -2.85
N GLY A 263 -27.29 19.39 -3.70
CA GLY A 263 -28.06 20.58 -3.32
C GLY A 263 -27.48 21.28 -2.09
N ASP A 264 -28.36 21.88 -1.29
CA ASP A 264 -27.97 22.59 -0.06
C ASP A 264 -27.66 21.65 1.12
N TYR A 265 -27.92 20.35 0.99
CA TYR A 265 -27.76 19.38 2.08
C TYR A 265 -26.29 19.18 2.48
N THR A 266 -26.05 18.96 3.76
CA THR A 266 -24.70 18.75 4.32
C THR A 266 -24.42 17.29 4.71
N LEU A 267 -25.47 16.49 4.90
CA LEU A 267 -25.39 15.07 5.24
C LEU A 267 -26.28 14.24 4.32
N ARG A 268 -25.83 13.04 3.98
CA ARG A 268 -26.61 12.02 3.25
C ARG A 268 -26.42 10.62 3.79
N ALA A 269 -27.42 9.78 3.64
CA ALA A 269 -27.35 8.35 3.90
C ALA A 269 -28.19 7.61 2.86
N PHE A 270 -28.01 6.30 2.75
CA PHE A 270 -28.76 5.50 1.78
C PHE A 270 -29.51 4.39 2.49
N ASN A 271 -30.81 4.27 2.21
CA ASN A 271 -31.55 3.04 2.44
C ASN A 271 -31.45 2.18 1.18
N ILE A 272 -30.94 0.96 1.31
CA ILE A 272 -30.65 0.04 0.21
C ILE A 272 -31.61 -1.15 0.32
N SER A 273 -32.32 -1.46 -0.76
CA SER A 273 -33.29 -2.57 -0.79
C SER A 273 -33.42 -3.17 -2.19
N LYS A 274 -34.12 -4.29 -2.31
CA LYS A 274 -34.57 -4.80 -3.61
C LYS A 274 -35.75 -3.98 -4.14
N THR A 275 -35.90 -3.91 -5.47
CA THR A 275 -37.05 -3.23 -6.11
C THR A 275 -38.39 -3.87 -5.73
N THR A 276 -38.37 -5.16 -5.42
CA THR A 276 -39.50 -5.89 -4.83
C THR A 276 -39.17 -6.15 -3.36
N PRO A 277 -40.02 -5.72 -2.41
CA PRO A 277 -39.77 -5.93 -0.98
C PRO A 277 -39.43 -7.40 -0.68
N SER A 278 -38.31 -7.61 0.00
CA SER A 278 -37.78 -8.94 0.33
C SER A 278 -37.02 -8.84 1.65
N ASP A 279 -37.09 -9.90 2.44
CA ASP A 279 -36.28 -10.03 3.64
C ASP A 279 -34.80 -10.12 3.27
N LEU A 280 -33.96 -9.31 3.92
CA LEU A 280 -32.51 -9.24 3.70
C LEU A 280 -31.72 -9.75 4.90
N THR A 281 -32.33 -10.45 5.87
CA THR A 281 -31.63 -10.99 7.05
C THR A 281 -30.48 -11.93 6.72
N ASP A 282 -30.54 -12.63 5.58
CA ASP A 282 -29.51 -13.60 5.19
C ASP A 282 -28.34 -12.96 4.40
N TYR A 283 -28.42 -11.67 4.08
CA TYR A 283 -27.34 -10.93 3.44
C TYR A 283 -26.37 -10.40 4.49
N THR A 284 -25.06 -10.51 4.23
CA THR A 284 -24.02 -9.94 5.10
C THR A 284 -23.63 -8.53 4.65
N THR A 285 -22.86 -7.82 5.47
CA THR A 285 -22.27 -6.51 5.11
C THR A 285 -21.34 -6.64 3.90
N GLU A 286 -20.61 -7.76 3.78
CA GLU A 286 -19.74 -8.06 2.64
C GLU A 286 -20.54 -8.30 1.36
N ASP A 287 -21.68 -9.01 1.43
CA ASP A 287 -22.61 -9.11 0.30
C ASP A 287 -23.03 -7.72 -0.16
N MET A 288 -23.40 -6.87 0.80
CA MET A 288 -23.88 -5.52 0.51
C MET A 288 -22.80 -4.61 -0.06
N HIS A 289 -21.53 -4.78 0.31
CA HIS A 289 -20.42 -4.07 -0.32
C HIS A 289 -20.14 -4.53 -1.76
N CYS A 290 -20.56 -5.74 -2.13
CA CYS A 290 -20.55 -6.18 -3.52
C CYS A 290 -21.73 -5.58 -4.30
N ILE A 291 -22.90 -5.50 -3.67
CA ILE A 291 -24.17 -5.07 -4.28
C ILE A 291 -24.28 -3.55 -4.40
N PHE A 292 -23.80 -2.80 -3.40
CA PHE A 292 -23.81 -1.34 -3.31
C PHE A 292 -22.37 -0.86 -3.15
N ARG A 293 -21.85 -0.24 -4.21
CA ARG A 293 -20.46 0.18 -4.33
C ARG A 293 -20.39 1.69 -4.42
N VAL A 294 -19.55 2.29 -3.60
CA VAL A 294 -19.27 3.73 -3.64
C VAL A 294 -17.85 3.91 -4.15
N TYR A 295 -17.72 4.68 -5.21
CA TYR A 295 -16.45 5.09 -5.78
C TYR A 295 -16.30 6.58 -5.52
N ILE A 296 -15.28 6.95 -4.76
CA ILE A 296 -14.91 8.35 -4.61
C ILE A 296 -13.79 8.62 -5.61
N PRO A 297 -13.74 9.80 -6.25
CA PRO A 297 -12.59 10.16 -7.06
C PRO A 297 -11.38 9.98 -6.14
N LYS A 298 -10.33 9.27 -6.60
CA LYS A 298 -9.08 9.33 -5.86
C LYS A 298 -8.80 10.80 -5.65
N LYS A 299 -8.31 11.16 -4.46
CA LYS A 299 -7.59 12.42 -4.29
C LYS A 299 -6.38 12.37 -5.23
N THR A 300 -6.64 12.62 -6.50
CA THR A 300 -5.71 13.37 -7.30
C THR A 300 -5.52 14.63 -6.49
N LEU A 301 -4.28 14.98 -6.17
CA LEU A 301 -3.94 16.39 -6.04
C LEU A 301 -4.18 17.02 -7.43
N SER A 302 -5.45 17.07 -7.88
CA SER A 302 -5.90 17.94 -8.95
C SER A 302 -6.14 19.27 -8.28
N ILE A 303 -5.24 20.21 -8.59
CA ILE A 303 -5.56 21.61 -8.50
C ILE A 303 -6.60 21.85 -9.60
N GLU A 304 -7.88 21.66 -9.31
CA GLU A 304 -8.94 22.18 -10.18
C GLU A 304 -9.90 23.04 -9.38
N GLY A 305 -9.63 24.33 -9.51
CA GLY A 305 -10.48 25.46 -9.19
C GLY A 305 -10.02 26.71 -9.94
N LEU A 306 -9.27 26.57 -11.05
CA LEU A 306 -8.87 27.68 -11.91
C LEU A 306 -9.03 27.28 -13.39
N PRO A 307 -9.37 28.24 -14.26
CA PRO A 307 -9.90 27.97 -15.59
C PRO A 307 -8.85 27.40 -16.55
N ASP A 308 -9.33 26.68 -17.55
CA ASP A 308 -8.64 26.36 -18.79
C ASP A 308 -7.96 27.61 -19.38
N GLU A 309 -6.63 27.70 -19.29
CA GLU A 309 -5.80 28.44 -20.22
C GLU A 309 -4.46 27.68 -20.41
N GLN A 310 -4.07 27.54 -21.68
CA GLN A 310 -2.99 26.73 -22.23
C GLN A 310 -1.55 27.07 -21.76
N THR A 311 -1.27 27.36 -20.49
CA THR A 311 0.08 27.74 -20.03
C THR A 311 0.41 27.22 -18.63
N ASN A 312 1.20 26.13 -18.54
CA ASN A 312 2.23 25.80 -17.50
C ASN A 312 2.26 24.31 -17.12
N ALA A 313 2.90 23.47 -17.94
CA ALA A 313 3.32 22.14 -17.49
C ALA A 313 4.29 22.28 -16.28
N LYS A 314 4.06 21.53 -15.20
CA LYS A 314 4.91 21.52 -14.00
C LYS A 314 5.87 20.33 -14.06
N THR A 315 7.10 20.51 -13.61
CA THR A 315 8.04 19.41 -13.34
C THR A 315 7.47 18.55 -12.21
N LYS A 316 7.50 17.22 -12.38
CA LYS A 316 6.94 16.26 -11.41
C LYS A 316 8.01 15.26 -10.99
N ILE A 317 7.95 14.86 -9.72
CA ILE A 317 8.66 13.67 -9.22
C ILE A 317 7.62 12.62 -8.89
N HIS A 318 7.79 11.44 -9.45
CA HIS A 318 6.98 10.26 -9.20
C HIS A 318 7.81 9.27 -8.38
N GLN A 319 7.31 8.89 -7.21
CA GLN A 319 7.87 7.81 -6.41
C GLN A 319 7.00 6.57 -6.59
N LEU A 320 7.58 5.45 -7.06
CA LEU A 320 6.80 4.26 -7.37
C LEU A 320 6.75 3.27 -6.18
N PRO A 321 5.58 2.65 -5.89
CA PRO A 321 5.46 1.53 -4.94
C PRO A 321 6.11 0.26 -5.48
N SER A 322 6.62 -0.60 -4.59
CA SER A 322 6.87 -1.99 -4.97
C SER A 322 5.55 -2.71 -5.18
N MET A 323 5.48 -3.48 -6.26
CA MET A 323 4.43 -4.41 -6.61
C MET A 323 4.76 -5.84 -6.17
N THR A 324 5.95 -6.06 -5.61
CA THR A 324 6.38 -7.35 -5.06
C THR A 324 5.60 -7.67 -3.77
N PRO A 325 5.05 -8.89 -3.59
CA PRO A 325 4.27 -9.26 -2.40
C PRO A 325 5.02 -9.13 -1.06
N LEU A 326 4.26 -8.89 0.01
CA LEU A 326 4.69 -8.53 1.37
C LEU A 326 5.34 -9.65 2.21
N ASP A 327 5.79 -10.74 1.60
CA ASP A 327 6.41 -11.88 2.29
C ASP A 327 7.83 -12.18 1.78
N ASP A 328 8.32 -11.45 0.78
CA ASP A 328 9.66 -11.61 0.23
C ASP A 328 10.61 -10.56 0.85
N ASP A 329 11.89 -10.89 1.09
CA ASP A 329 12.94 -9.95 1.55
C ASP A 329 13.14 -8.71 0.63
N TYR A 330 12.43 -8.64 -0.49
CA TYR A 330 12.49 -7.68 -1.60
C TYR A 330 11.37 -6.62 -1.60
N GLU A 331 10.73 -6.35 -0.46
CA GLU A 331 9.68 -5.32 -0.35
C GLU A 331 10.21 -3.88 -0.39
N LYS A 332 11.50 -3.71 -0.08
CA LYS A 332 12.22 -2.44 -0.12
C LYS A 332 12.72 -2.24 -1.53
N MET A 333 12.40 -1.12 -2.15
CA MET A 333 12.84 -0.84 -3.51
C MET A 333 12.89 0.65 -3.80
N MET A 334 13.82 1.05 -4.67
CA MET A 334 14.00 2.44 -5.10
C MET A 334 13.65 2.57 -6.58
N SER A 335 12.66 3.41 -6.87
CA SER A 335 12.23 3.71 -8.24
C SER A 335 11.56 5.08 -8.30
N TYR A 336 12.20 6.03 -8.97
CA TYR A 336 11.69 7.38 -9.16
C TYR A 336 11.70 7.79 -10.63
N ILE A 337 10.79 8.68 -10.99
CA ILE A 337 10.76 9.31 -12.30
C ILE A 337 10.65 10.83 -12.13
N ILE A 338 11.53 11.59 -12.78
CA ILE A 338 11.37 13.03 -12.94
C ILE A 338 10.82 13.29 -14.35
N GLN A 339 9.65 13.91 -14.42
CA GLN A 339 9.06 14.39 -15.67
C GLN A 339 9.25 15.91 -15.77
N THR A 340 9.96 16.38 -16.78
CA THR A 340 10.17 17.83 -17.01
C THR A 340 8.89 18.50 -17.51
N ARG A 341 8.85 19.83 -17.46
CA ARG A 341 7.82 20.65 -18.10
C ARG A 341 7.76 20.39 -19.62
N GLY A 342 8.91 20.15 -20.23
CA GLY A 342 9.04 19.79 -21.65
C GLY A 342 8.63 18.36 -21.98
N GLY A 343 8.32 17.53 -20.96
CA GLY A 343 7.89 16.15 -21.14
C GLY A 343 9.03 15.13 -21.18
N LYS A 344 10.29 15.55 -20.98
CA LYS A 344 11.43 14.64 -20.84
C LYS A 344 11.30 13.77 -19.60
N ILE A 345 11.84 12.57 -19.67
CA ILE A 345 11.73 11.53 -18.66
C ILE A 345 13.12 11.13 -18.16
N ILE A 346 13.36 11.33 -16.88
CA ILE A 346 14.55 10.85 -16.17
C ILE A 346 14.10 9.77 -15.19
N VAL A 347 14.64 8.57 -15.32
CA VAL A 347 14.40 7.46 -14.38
C VAL A 347 15.58 7.33 -13.42
N ILE A 348 15.30 7.07 -12.16
CA ILE A 348 16.30 6.85 -11.10
C ILE A 348 16.00 5.49 -10.48
N ASP A 349 16.98 4.60 -10.56
CA ASP A 349 16.87 3.19 -10.23
C ASP A 349 15.69 2.54 -10.95
N GLY A 350 15.00 1.59 -10.35
CA GLY A 350 14.13 0.69 -11.10
C GLY A 350 13.27 -0.16 -10.20
N GLY A 351 13.82 -0.65 -9.10
CA GLY A 351 13.10 -1.53 -8.18
C GLY A 351 13.53 -2.99 -8.30
N CYS A 352 12.74 -3.91 -7.73
CA CYS A 352 13.10 -5.32 -7.59
C CYS A 352 12.90 -6.13 -8.89
N PRO A 353 13.62 -7.26 -9.05
CA PRO A 353 13.43 -8.16 -10.19
C PRO A 353 12.30 -9.18 -9.97
N THR A 354 11.70 -9.26 -8.78
CA THR A 354 10.84 -10.37 -8.37
C THR A 354 9.59 -10.48 -9.24
N GLN A 355 9.44 -11.63 -9.91
CA GLN A 355 8.31 -11.95 -10.80
C GLN A 355 8.02 -10.90 -11.88
N ASP A 356 8.99 -10.04 -12.21
CA ASP A 356 8.87 -8.95 -13.18
C ASP A 356 7.78 -7.91 -12.85
N LEU A 357 7.22 -7.93 -11.64
CA LEU A 357 6.08 -7.08 -11.27
C LEU A 357 6.45 -5.59 -11.25
N ASP A 358 7.58 -5.23 -10.61
CA ASP A 358 8.07 -3.86 -10.56
C ASP A 358 8.49 -3.35 -11.95
N GLY A 359 9.08 -4.24 -12.77
CA GLY A 359 9.46 -3.93 -14.16
C GLY A 359 8.26 -3.62 -15.05
N ASN A 360 7.26 -4.51 -15.03
CA ASN A 360 6.02 -4.33 -15.79
C ASN A 360 5.25 -3.10 -15.34
N TYR A 361 5.23 -2.82 -14.04
CA TYR A 361 4.61 -1.63 -13.48
C TYR A 361 5.34 -0.36 -13.91
N LEU A 362 6.67 -0.31 -13.79
CA LEU A 362 7.49 0.80 -14.25
C LEU A 362 7.25 1.09 -15.74
N PHE A 363 7.28 0.07 -16.60
CA PHE A 363 7.00 0.23 -18.03
C PHE A 363 5.59 0.77 -18.30
N SER A 364 4.56 0.17 -17.68
CA SER A 364 3.17 0.63 -17.82
C SER A 364 2.98 2.06 -17.31
N TYR A 365 3.69 2.43 -16.23
CA TYR A 365 3.68 3.76 -15.66
C TYR A 365 4.34 4.78 -16.60
N LEU A 366 5.48 4.43 -17.21
CA LEU A 366 6.16 5.23 -18.22
C LEU A 366 5.26 5.47 -19.44
N GLN A 367 4.56 4.45 -19.94
CA GLN A 367 3.57 4.60 -21.00
C GLN A 367 2.46 5.60 -20.62
N ARG A 368 1.98 5.51 -19.38
CA ARG A 368 0.92 6.38 -18.87
C ARG A 368 1.35 7.85 -18.78
N ILE A 369 2.51 8.14 -18.20
CA ILE A 369 2.95 9.53 -17.98
C ILE A 369 3.46 10.20 -19.25
N THR A 370 3.95 9.41 -20.22
CA THR A 370 4.33 9.92 -21.54
C THR A 370 3.15 10.01 -22.50
N GLY A 371 2.04 9.29 -22.21
CA GLY A 371 0.93 9.13 -23.13
C GLY A 371 1.30 8.33 -24.39
N SER A 372 2.40 7.58 -24.36
CA SER A 372 2.94 6.85 -25.51
C SER A 372 2.97 5.36 -25.23
N ALA A 373 2.53 4.55 -26.20
CA ALA A 373 2.74 3.10 -26.15
C ALA A 373 4.24 2.73 -26.26
N ALA A 374 5.05 3.62 -26.83
CA ALA A 374 6.50 3.50 -26.90
C ALA A 374 7.17 4.67 -26.16
N PRO A 375 7.33 4.59 -24.83
CA PRO A 375 7.86 5.69 -24.05
C PRO A 375 9.32 5.97 -24.42
N HIS A 376 9.68 7.24 -24.40
CA HIS A 376 11.06 7.69 -24.54
C HIS A 376 11.61 8.10 -23.17
N ILE A 377 12.80 7.61 -22.84
CA ILE A 377 13.53 7.90 -21.61
C ILE A 377 14.81 8.63 -21.97
N ASP A 378 14.91 9.90 -21.59
CA ASP A 378 16.07 10.74 -21.86
C ASP A 378 17.29 10.29 -21.06
N ALA A 379 17.08 9.84 -19.81
CA ALA A 379 18.16 9.38 -18.95
C ALA A 379 17.70 8.36 -17.92
N TRP A 380 18.55 7.37 -17.64
CA TRP A 380 18.32 6.39 -16.59
C TRP A 380 19.53 6.32 -15.66
N PHE A 381 19.41 6.79 -14.41
CA PHE A 381 20.47 6.73 -13.42
C PHE A 381 20.34 5.48 -12.56
N LEU A 382 21.42 4.73 -12.37
CA LEU A 382 21.51 3.61 -11.45
C LEU A 382 22.47 3.95 -10.30
N THR A 383 21.98 3.90 -9.07
CA THR A 383 22.71 4.37 -7.89
C THR A 383 23.80 3.39 -7.47
N HIS A 384 23.46 2.12 -7.31
CA HIS A 384 24.37 1.03 -6.98
C HIS A 384 23.77 -0.32 -7.40
N GLN A 385 24.47 -1.41 -7.08
CA GLN A 385 24.24 -2.70 -7.69
C GLN A 385 23.50 -3.71 -6.79
N HIS A 386 22.51 -3.24 -6.02
CA HIS A 386 21.56 -4.12 -5.34
C HIS A 386 20.28 -4.32 -6.16
N ALA A 387 19.71 -5.52 -6.04
CA ALA A 387 18.65 -5.99 -6.93
C ALA A 387 17.38 -5.13 -6.85
N ASP A 388 17.12 -4.53 -5.71
CA ASP A 388 16.04 -3.59 -5.41
C ASP A 388 16.22 -2.18 -5.98
N HIS A 389 17.33 -1.95 -6.69
CA HIS A 389 17.62 -0.73 -7.43
C HIS A 389 17.59 -0.97 -8.94
N PHE A 390 18.32 -1.97 -9.46
CA PHE A 390 18.42 -2.20 -10.92
C PHE A 390 17.61 -3.40 -11.42
N GLY A 391 16.90 -4.13 -10.56
CA GLY A 391 16.19 -5.36 -10.92
C GLY A 391 15.08 -5.12 -11.94
N ALA A 392 14.24 -4.12 -11.71
CA ALA A 392 13.19 -3.77 -12.65
C ALA A 392 13.76 -3.22 -13.97
N PHE A 393 14.90 -2.51 -13.94
CA PHE A 393 15.61 -2.11 -15.16
C PHE A 393 15.98 -3.34 -16.02
N LEU A 394 16.49 -4.41 -15.41
CA LEU A 394 16.76 -5.66 -16.15
C LEU A 394 15.49 -6.27 -16.74
N SER A 395 14.39 -6.24 -15.98
CA SER A 395 13.09 -6.74 -16.43
C SER A 395 12.57 -5.95 -17.63
N VAL A 396 12.52 -4.62 -17.51
CA VAL A 396 12.13 -3.69 -18.59
C VAL A 396 12.99 -3.88 -19.83
N ALA A 397 14.33 -3.90 -19.68
CA ALA A 397 15.23 -4.08 -20.83
C ALA A 397 15.10 -5.46 -21.50
N THR A 398 14.68 -6.49 -20.74
CA THR A 398 14.46 -7.83 -21.30
C THR A 398 13.13 -7.94 -22.02
N GLN A 399 12.06 -7.49 -21.37
CA GLN A 399 10.69 -7.73 -21.84
C GLN A 399 10.23 -6.66 -22.82
N HIS A 400 10.59 -5.41 -22.54
CA HIS A 400 10.05 -4.23 -23.21
C HIS A 400 11.12 -3.40 -23.91
N GLY A 401 12.38 -3.86 -23.97
CA GLY A 401 13.48 -3.08 -24.56
C GLY A 401 13.30 -2.75 -26.06
N HIS A 402 12.39 -3.44 -26.75
CA HIS A 402 11.99 -3.18 -28.13
C HIS A 402 10.77 -2.25 -28.25
N GLU A 403 10.10 -1.97 -27.12
CA GLU A 403 8.88 -1.17 -27.00
C GLU A 403 9.16 0.21 -26.38
N LEU A 404 10.42 0.56 -26.13
CA LEU A 404 10.81 1.85 -25.58
C LEU A 404 12.17 2.28 -26.11
N THR A 405 12.50 3.55 -25.93
CA THR A 405 13.83 4.07 -26.24
C THR A 405 14.47 4.71 -25.02
N VAL A 406 15.77 4.52 -24.85
CA VAL A 406 16.58 5.09 -23.77
C VAL A 406 17.82 5.73 -24.37
N ASP A 407 18.03 7.01 -24.14
CA ASP A 407 19.15 7.73 -24.74
C ASP A 407 20.48 7.48 -24.02
N ALA A 408 20.46 7.33 -22.70
CA ALA A 408 21.63 6.93 -21.92
C ALA A 408 21.26 6.30 -20.58
N VAL A 409 22.08 5.33 -20.15
CA VAL A 409 22.07 4.78 -18.78
C VAL A 409 23.34 5.24 -18.08
N TYR A 410 23.20 5.91 -16.93
CA TYR A 410 24.29 6.45 -16.13
C TYR A 410 24.50 5.63 -14.87
N HIS A 411 25.75 5.33 -14.53
CA HIS A 411 26.09 4.58 -13.31
C HIS A 411 27.49 4.94 -12.83
N ARG A 412 27.85 4.53 -11.60
CA ARG A 412 29.25 4.42 -11.21
C ARG A 412 29.51 3.18 -10.36
N PHE A 413 29.47 2.04 -11.02
CA PHE A 413 29.79 0.78 -10.36
C PHE A 413 31.30 0.59 -10.30
N PRO A 414 31.83 -0.06 -9.24
CA PRO A 414 33.24 -0.43 -9.15
C PRO A 414 33.74 -1.18 -10.39
N THR A 415 35.03 -1.13 -10.68
CA THR A 415 35.66 -2.08 -11.59
C THR A 415 36.03 -3.35 -10.83
N THR A 416 36.31 -4.46 -11.53
CA THR A 416 36.84 -5.69 -10.90
C THR A 416 38.10 -5.40 -10.06
N GLU A 417 39.00 -4.54 -10.54
CA GLU A 417 40.20 -4.14 -9.82
C GLU A 417 39.88 -3.36 -8.54
N GLU A 418 38.94 -2.43 -8.60
CA GLU A 418 38.48 -1.65 -7.44
C GLU A 418 37.77 -2.54 -6.42
N MET A 419 36.97 -3.51 -6.86
CA MET A 419 36.34 -4.52 -5.99
C MET A 419 37.40 -5.32 -5.23
N GLN A 420 38.43 -5.80 -5.94
CA GLN A 420 39.52 -6.57 -5.32
C GLN A 420 40.33 -5.72 -4.33
N LYS A 421 40.54 -4.45 -4.63
CA LYS A 421 41.34 -3.55 -3.79
C LYS A 421 40.59 -3.10 -2.54
N TYR A 422 39.37 -2.60 -2.69
CA TYR A 422 38.66 -1.92 -1.60
C TYR A 422 37.54 -2.74 -0.99
N MET A 423 36.93 -3.65 -1.75
CA MET A 423 35.72 -4.40 -1.39
C MET A 423 36.01 -5.90 -1.31
N TYR A 424 37.19 -6.25 -0.81
CA TYR A 424 37.78 -7.59 -0.84
C TYR A 424 37.03 -8.66 -0.03
N LYS A 425 35.98 -8.30 0.71
CA LYS A 425 35.12 -9.26 1.43
C LYS A 425 33.88 -9.68 0.63
N PHE A 426 33.63 -9.07 -0.53
CA PHE A 426 32.52 -9.43 -1.41
C PHE A 426 32.87 -10.58 -2.34
N ASP A 427 31.86 -11.35 -2.73
CA ASP A 427 32.01 -12.37 -3.75
C ASP A 427 32.14 -11.74 -5.14
N LEU A 428 33.37 -11.71 -5.65
CA LEU A 428 33.71 -11.14 -6.95
C LEU A 428 32.97 -11.84 -8.10
N ALA A 429 32.73 -13.15 -8.01
CA ALA A 429 32.05 -13.89 -9.06
C ALA A 429 30.57 -13.47 -9.18
N THR A 430 29.89 -13.30 -8.04
CA THR A 430 28.52 -12.76 -8.01
C THR A 430 28.46 -11.33 -8.53
N TYR A 431 29.43 -10.48 -8.14
CA TYR A 431 29.55 -9.12 -8.63
C TYR A 431 29.68 -9.06 -10.17
N GLU A 432 30.64 -9.81 -10.74
CA GLU A 432 30.88 -9.88 -12.19
C GLU A 432 29.66 -10.40 -12.96
N LYS A 433 28.92 -11.35 -12.37
CA LYS A 433 27.66 -11.85 -12.92
C LYS A 433 26.60 -10.75 -13.02
N TYR A 434 26.44 -9.92 -11.99
CA TYR A 434 25.52 -8.79 -12.04
C TYR A 434 25.96 -7.71 -13.01
N MET A 435 27.27 -7.41 -13.08
CA MET A 435 27.80 -6.44 -14.04
C MET A 435 27.56 -6.90 -15.48
N SER A 436 27.80 -8.18 -15.75
CA SER A 436 27.51 -8.79 -17.05
C SER A 436 26.02 -8.69 -17.41
N LYS A 437 25.12 -8.87 -16.44
CA LYS A 437 23.69 -8.65 -16.68
C LYS A 437 23.42 -7.21 -17.10
N ILE A 438 23.89 -6.22 -16.34
CA ILE A 438 23.60 -4.81 -16.65
C ILE A 438 24.13 -4.42 -18.03
N VAL A 439 25.37 -4.79 -18.35
CA VAL A 439 25.97 -4.55 -19.68
C VAL A 439 25.14 -5.19 -20.79
N ASN A 440 24.81 -6.49 -20.66
CA ASN A 440 24.06 -7.22 -21.67
C ASN A 440 22.63 -6.70 -21.85
N HIS A 441 21.99 -6.23 -20.78
CA HIS A 441 20.61 -5.72 -20.82
C HIS A 441 20.56 -4.30 -21.38
N THR A 442 21.52 -3.46 -21.03
CA THR A 442 21.67 -2.13 -21.64
C THR A 442 21.86 -2.25 -23.16
N ALA A 443 22.63 -3.24 -23.61
CA ALA A 443 22.85 -3.49 -25.03
C ALA A 443 21.58 -3.91 -25.82
N LYS A 444 20.51 -4.34 -25.13
CA LYS A 444 19.21 -4.66 -25.74
C LYS A 444 18.37 -3.40 -26.02
N LEU A 445 18.66 -2.30 -25.33
CA LEU A 445 17.95 -1.03 -25.48
C LEU A 445 18.44 -0.25 -26.70
N LYS A 446 17.59 0.64 -27.21
CA LYS A 446 17.89 1.52 -28.32
C LYS A 446 17.63 2.98 -27.96
N THR A 447 18.46 3.88 -28.47
CA THR A 447 18.19 5.33 -28.46
C THR A 447 17.07 5.68 -29.42
N ALA A 448 16.54 6.91 -29.37
CA ALA A 448 15.54 7.39 -30.33
C ALA A 448 15.98 7.27 -31.80
N GLU A 449 17.30 7.26 -32.03
CA GLU A 449 17.94 7.16 -33.35
C GLU A 449 18.17 5.71 -33.80
N GLY A 450 17.75 4.72 -33.00
CA GLY A 450 17.94 3.30 -33.28
C GLY A 450 19.35 2.77 -33.00
N LYS A 451 20.23 3.56 -32.36
CA LYS A 451 21.55 3.10 -31.92
C LYS A 451 21.44 2.31 -30.62
N THR A 452 22.41 1.47 -30.31
CA THR A 452 22.47 0.82 -28.99
C THR A 452 22.61 1.88 -27.89
N THR A 453 21.79 1.80 -26.84
CA THR A 453 21.85 2.71 -25.70
C THR A 453 23.23 2.63 -25.02
N PRO A 454 23.93 3.75 -24.83
CA PRO A 454 25.20 3.78 -24.11
C PRO A 454 25.00 3.56 -22.60
N LEU A 455 25.90 2.77 -22.01
CA LEU A 455 26.09 2.67 -20.56
C LEU A 455 27.29 3.53 -20.17
N ILE A 456 27.04 4.61 -19.43
CA ILE A 456 28.00 5.68 -19.17
C ILE A 456 28.42 5.66 -17.70
N SER A 457 29.71 5.48 -17.46
CA SER A 457 30.31 5.64 -16.14
C SER A 457 30.48 7.13 -15.82
N VAL A 458 29.89 7.59 -14.73
CA VAL A 458 30.00 8.98 -14.25
C VAL A 458 30.98 9.07 -13.09
N ASN A 459 31.68 10.19 -12.96
CA ASN A 459 32.58 10.44 -11.82
C ASN A 459 32.13 11.70 -11.09
N SER A 460 32.49 11.81 -9.81
CA SER A 460 32.29 13.05 -9.06
C SER A 460 33.17 14.18 -9.60
N ARG A 461 32.73 15.42 -9.38
CA ARG A 461 33.50 16.62 -9.72
C ARG A 461 34.83 16.72 -8.97
N HIS A 462 34.94 16.13 -7.79
CA HIS A 462 36.15 16.22 -6.95
C HIS A 462 37.28 15.32 -7.46
N SER A 463 36.97 14.24 -8.18
CA SER A 463 37.95 13.29 -8.72
C SER A 463 38.91 13.90 -9.77
N GLY A 464 38.70 15.17 -10.17
CA GLY A 464 39.45 15.83 -11.22
C GLY A 464 39.06 15.42 -12.65
N LYS A 465 38.13 14.46 -12.80
CA LYS A 465 37.51 14.07 -14.07
C LYS A 465 36.03 14.46 -14.04
N CYS A 466 35.62 15.46 -14.82
CA CYS A 466 34.27 16.02 -14.73
C CYS A 466 33.42 15.70 -15.99
N ASN A 467 32.46 14.79 -15.83
CA ASN A 467 31.25 14.66 -16.67
C ASN A 467 29.99 14.68 -15.78
N SER A 468 30.05 15.43 -14.68
CA SER A 468 29.26 15.23 -13.46
C SER A 468 28.01 16.10 -13.36
N THR A 469 27.62 16.77 -14.45
CA THR A 469 26.41 17.61 -14.49
C THR A 469 25.59 17.32 -15.74
N PHE A 470 24.28 17.17 -15.59
CA PHE A 470 23.38 16.83 -16.68
C PHE A 470 22.18 17.78 -16.68
N ASP A 471 21.82 18.27 -17.86
CA ASP A 471 20.70 19.20 -18.05
C ASP A 471 19.64 18.56 -18.93
N TYR A 472 18.42 18.46 -18.39
CA TYR A 472 17.23 18.00 -19.10
C TYR A 472 16.13 19.04 -18.93
N ASP A 473 15.99 19.91 -19.92
CA ASP A 473 15.11 21.09 -19.88
C ASP A 473 15.45 21.97 -18.66
N GLU A 474 14.51 22.17 -17.73
CA GLU A 474 14.72 22.93 -16.50
C GLU A 474 15.32 22.12 -15.34
N VAL A 475 15.56 20.82 -15.52
CA VAL A 475 16.12 19.94 -14.50
C VAL A 475 17.64 19.87 -14.66
N HIS A 476 18.34 20.38 -13.65
CA HIS A 476 19.80 20.30 -13.52
C HIS A 476 20.18 19.22 -12.51
N ILE A 477 21.01 18.26 -12.90
CA ILE A 477 21.48 17.17 -12.03
C ILE A 477 22.97 17.35 -11.76
N ASP A 478 23.34 17.55 -10.51
CA ASP A 478 24.73 17.57 -10.01
C ASP A 478 25.09 16.25 -9.34
N ILE A 479 26.11 15.54 -9.84
CA ILE A 479 26.69 14.40 -9.14
C ILE A 479 27.58 14.90 -8.01
N LEU A 480 27.14 14.70 -6.77
CA LEU A 480 27.82 15.20 -5.58
C LEU A 480 28.88 14.22 -5.07
N LEU A 481 28.57 12.93 -5.11
CA LEU A 481 29.46 11.89 -4.63
C LEU A 481 29.35 10.61 -5.47
N THR A 482 30.51 10.01 -5.77
CA THR A 482 30.63 8.69 -6.38
C THR A 482 31.54 7.78 -5.53
N VAL A 483 31.63 6.50 -5.88
CA VAL A 483 32.46 5.53 -5.14
C VAL A 483 33.94 5.92 -5.08
N GLU A 484 34.47 6.66 -6.06
CA GLU A 484 35.84 7.17 -6.06
C GLU A 484 36.14 8.07 -4.88
N ASP A 485 35.14 8.81 -4.43
CA ASP A 485 35.29 9.73 -3.31
C ASP A 485 35.43 8.92 -2.02
N VAL A 486 34.71 7.79 -1.94
CA VAL A 486 34.83 6.84 -0.83
C VAL A 486 36.18 6.12 -0.88
N TYR A 487 36.70 5.77 -2.08
CA TYR A 487 38.07 5.26 -2.24
C TYR A 487 39.10 6.26 -1.75
N TRP A 488 38.99 7.51 -2.18
CA TRP A 488 39.86 8.59 -1.72
C TRP A 488 39.76 8.76 -0.20
N GLY A 489 38.56 8.70 0.35
CA GLY A 489 38.31 8.76 1.79
C GLY A 489 39.00 7.63 2.56
N ALA A 490 38.88 6.39 2.04
CA ALA A 490 39.52 5.21 2.59
C ALA A 490 41.05 5.31 2.62
N GLU A 491 41.66 6.04 1.68
CA GLU A 491 43.11 6.20 1.60
C GLU A 491 43.64 7.41 2.39
N ASN A 492 42.86 8.49 2.51
CA ASN A 492 43.39 9.80 2.94
C ASN A 492 42.87 10.26 4.31
N ILE A 493 41.65 9.86 4.68
CA ILE A 493 41.02 10.31 5.93
C ILE A 493 40.51 9.15 6.80
N SER A 494 40.70 7.90 6.36
CA SER A 494 40.40 6.71 7.14
C SER A 494 41.14 6.73 8.48
N GLY A 495 40.40 6.55 9.58
CA GLY A 495 40.92 6.64 10.95
C GLY A 495 40.90 8.04 11.58
N LYS A 496 40.66 9.11 10.81
CA LYS A 496 40.38 10.46 11.35
C LYS A 496 38.90 10.65 11.66
N TYR A 497 38.05 10.03 10.85
CA TYR A 497 36.61 9.98 11.02
C TYR A 497 36.19 8.53 11.23
N VAL A 498 35.41 8.30 12.28
CA VAL A 498 34.85 7.00 12.62
C VAL A 498 33.35 7.18 12.65
N GLY A 499 32.65 6.42 11.82
CA GLY A 499 31.21 6.45 11.78
C GLY A 499 30.63 5.35 12.66
N THR A 500 29.38 5.56 13.07
CA THR A 500 28.68 4.68 14.01
C THR A 500 27.61 3.91 13.25
N LEU A 501 27.75 2.60 13.16
CA LEU A 501 26.71 1.69 12.66
C LEU A 501 26.06 1.00 13.83
N GLU A 502 24.74 1.13 13.94
CA GLU A 502 23.95 0.37 14.90
C GLU A 502 23.29 -0.81 14.18
N ASP A 503 23.57 -2.02 14.64
CA ASP A 503 23.00 -3.27 14.13
C ASP A 503 22.62 -4.18 15.30
N ASN A 504 21.33 -4.53 15.39
CA ASN A 504 20.73 -5.36 16.44
C ASN A 504 21.11 -4.93 17.87
N GLY A 505 21.16 -3.62 18.13
CA GLY A 505 21.55 -3.04 19.42
C GLY A 505 23.05 -3.09 19.71
N LYS A 506 23.89 -3.50 18.76
CA LYS A 506 25.35 -3.36 18.82
C LYS A 506 25.79 -2.15 18.02
N VAL A 507 26.69 -1.38 18.63
CA VAL A 507 27.28 -0.20 18.02
C VAL A 507 28.68 -0.55 17.51
N TYR A 508 28.87 -0.39 16.20
CA TYR A 508 30.13 -0.59 15.52
C TYR A 508 30.72 0.76 15.13
N ASN A 509 31.95 1.00 15.57
CA ASN A 509 32.72 2.18 15.21
C ASN A 509 33.65 1.79 14.08
N MET A 510 33.42 2.34 12.89
CA MET A 510 34.10 1.87 11.68
C MET A 510 34.63 3.04 10.86
N THR A 511 35.83 2.85 10.33
CA THR A 511 36.48 3.78 9.39
C THR A 511 35.87 3.68 8.00
N VAL A 512 36.14 4.67 7.14
CA VAL A 512 35.73 4.67 5.73
C VAL A 512 36.20 3.40 5.02
N ALA A 513 37.46 2.99 5.23
CA ALA A 513 38.02 1.79 4.61
C ALA A 513 37.36 0.50 5.12
N GLU A 514 37.08 0.41 6.42
CA GLU A 514 36.42 -0.76 6.99
C GLU A 514 35.00 -0.89 6.45
N MET A 515 34.20 0.19 6.47
CA MET A 515 32.83 0.23 5.93
C MET A 515 32.76 -0.22 4.47
N LEU A 516 33.57 0.40 3.63
CA LEU A 516 33.64 0.09 2.21
C LEU A 516 34.00 -1.38 1.95
N SER A 517 34.79 -2.01 2.83
CA SER A 517 35.22 -3.40 2.63
C SER A 517 34.10 -4.44 2.67
N TYR A 518 32.96 -4.15 3.32
CA TYR A 518 31.87 -5.13 3.50
C TYR A 518 30.45 -4.58 3.21
N ASN A 519 30.29 -3.31 2.84
CA ASN A 519 28.99 -2.73 2.53
C ASN A 519 28.93 -2.13 1.12
N MET A 520 28.21 -2.79 0.20
CA MET A 520 28.08 -2.36 -1.20
C MET A 520 27.24 -1.10 -1.36
N ASN A 521 26.42 -0.77 -0.37
CA ASN A 521 25.64 0.46 -0.33
C ASN A 521 26.51 1.72 -0.38
N GLU A 522 27.76 1.63 0.10
CA GLU A 522 28.72 2.74 0.08
C GLU A 522 29.22 3.09 -1.33
N THR A 523 28.81 2.31 -2.33
CA THR A 523 29.04 2.61 -3.76
C THR A 523 27.93 3.46 -4.37
N SER A 524 26.92 3.86 -3.58
CA SER A 524 25.78 4.65 -4.04
C SER A 524 26.20 5.96 -4.68
N LEU A 525 25.71 6.19 -5.89
CA LEU A 525 25.72 7.49 -6.55
C LEU A 525 24.84 8.47 -5.75
N VAL A 526 25.44 9.56 -5.25
CA VAL A 526 24.70 10.64 -4.60
C VAL A 526 24.64 11.84 -5.53
N PHE A 527 23.44 12.33 -5.79
CA PHE A 527 23.26 13.45 -6.69
C PHE A 527 22.08 14.32 -6.29
N ARG A 528 22.14 15.58 -6.72
CA ARG A 528 21.11 16.58 -6.48
C ARG A 528 20.47 16.97 -7.80
N ALA A 529 19.14 16.82 -7.88
CA ALA A 529 18.36 17.41 -8.95
C ALA A 529 17.84 18.78 -8.49
N THR A 530 18.01 19.81 -9.31
CA THR A 530 17.55 21.18 -9.05
C THR A 530 16.65 21.64 -10.19
N PHE A 531 15.47 22.13 -9.86
CA PHE A 531 14.52 22.68 -10.83
C PHE A 531 13.55 23.63 -10.12
N ASN A 532 13.09 24.68 -10.82
CA ASN A 532 12.16 25.69 -10.29
C ASN A 532 12.58 26.29 -8.93
N GLY A 533 13.89 26.46 -8.71
CA GLY A 533 14.45 27.00 -7.46
C GLY A 533 14.36 26.06 -6.25
N LYS A 534 14.06 24.77 -6.49
CA LYS A 534 13.99 23.71 -5.50
C LYS A 534 15.01 22.61 -5.80
N SER A 535 15.44 21.90 -4.76
CA SER A 535 16.38 20.79 -4.90
C SER A 535 15.92 19.51 -4.20
N VAL A 536 16.23 18.39 -4.83
CA VAL A 536 16.00 17.04 -4.34
C VAL A 536 17.32 16.30 -4.30
N LEU A 537 17.68 15.79 -3.13
CA LEU A 537 18.89 15.00 -2.92
C LEU A 537 18.56 13.52 -2.89
N PHE A 538 19.15 12.76 -3.80
CA PHE A 538 19.08 11.30 -3.83
C PHE A 538 20.36 10.74 -3.22
N LEU A 539 20.20 9.96 -2.15
CA LEU A 539 21.29 9.36 -1.38
C LEU A 539 21.56 7.90 -1.78
N GLY A 540 20.65 7.28 -2.53
CA GLY A 540 20.65 5.85 -2.79
C GLY A 540 20.56 5.09 -1.47
N ASP A 541 21.42 4.09 -1.34
CA ASP A 541 21.55 3.33 -0.09
C ASP A 541 22.75 3.72 0.75
N GLY A 542 23.45 4.80 0.40
CA GLY A 542 24.62 5.26 1.13
C GLY A 542 24.38 5.29 2.64
N THR A 543 25.33 4.75 3.39
CA THR A 543 25.25 4.69 4.86
C THR A 543 26.44 5.45 5.45
N THR A 544 27.31 4.78 6.18
CA THR A 544 28.27 5.41 7.09
C THR A 544 29.47 6.02 6.36
N ALA A 545 30.09 5.32 5.42
CA ALA A 545 31.22 5.86 4.66
C ALA A 545 30.77 7.02 3.77
N THR A 546 29.62 6.87 3.12
CA THR A 546 28.99 7.91 2.31
C THR A 546 28.68 9.15 3.16
N GLU A 547 28.10 8.98 4.36
CA GLU A 547 27.85 10.06 5.30
C GLU A 547 29.15 10.80 5.70
N ILE A 548 30.21 10.07 6.03
CA ILE A 548 31.51 10.68 6.38
C ILE A 548 32.01 11.56 5.24
N MET A 549 31.93 11.06 4.00
CA MET A 549 32.38 11.81 2.84
C MET A 549 31.52 13.05 2.57
N LEU A 550 30.20 12.94 2.67
CA LEU A 550 29.29 14.08 2.51
C LEU A 550 29.57 15.18 3.55
N LYS A 551 29.76 14.80 4.81
CA LYS A 551 30.12 15.73 5.89
C LYS A 551 31.50 16.35 5.67
N TYR A 552 32.49 15.54 5.30
CA TYR A 552 33.84 16.01 5.02
C TYR A 552 33.83 17.07 3.92
N TYR A 553 33.19 16.80 2.77
CA TYR A 553 33.14 17.79 1.70
C TYR A 553 32.31 19.03 2.07
N HIS A 554 31.23 18.86 2.82
CA HIS A 554 30.47 19.99 3.33
C HIS A 554 31.35 20.92 4.18
N GLU A 555 32.13 20.37 5.11
CA GLU A 555 33.02 21.11 6.00
C GLU A 555 34.17 21.78 5.24
N GLN A 556 34.85 21.05 4.34
CA GLN A 556 35.98 21.61 3.58
C GLN A 556 35.56 22.74 2.65
N ASN A 557 34.28 22.77 2.25
CA ASN A 557 33.74 23.74 1.32
C ASN A 557 32.73 24.70 2.00
N ALA A 558 32.76 24.82 3.32
CA ALA A 558 31.86 25.71 4.05
C ALA A 558 31.94 27.18 3.60
N ASN A 559 33.10 27.60 3.08
CA ASN A 559 33.34 28.93 2.52
C ASN A 559 33.22 29.01 0.99
N ASP A 560 32.85 27.92 0.32
CA ASP A 560 32.67 27.91 -1.13
C ASP A 560 31.41 28.71 -1.51
N SER A 561 31.64 29.84 -2.18
CA SER A 561 30.58 30.71 -2.68
C SER A 561 29.63 30.04 -3.68
N SER A 562 30.08 29.00 -4.38
CA SER A 562 29.24 28.23 -5.30
C SER A 562 28.20 27.37 -4.57
N LYS A 563 28.46 27.07 -3.29
CA LYS A 563 27.67 26.16 -2.45
C LYS A 563 27.47 24.77 -3.07
N TYR A 564 28.37 24.34 -3.95
CA TYR A 564 28.27 23.04 -4.63
C TYR A 564 28.11 21.89 -3.63
N TYR A 565 29.00 21.82 -2.63
CA TYR A 565 28.97 20.84 -1.54
C TYR A 565 28.09 21.24 -0.35
N SER A 566 27.25 22.27 -0.51
CA SER A 566 26.16 22.47 0.45
C SER A 566 25.23 21.28 0.35
N LEU A 567 24.96 20.63 1.48
CA LEU A 567 23.99 19.52 1.54
C LEU A 567 22.55 20.02 1.58
N LYS A 568 22.33 21.34 1.81
CA LYS A 568 20.99 21.92 1.90
C LYS A 568 20.17 21.54 0.68
N SER A 569 19.09 20.82 0.93
CA SER A 569 18.11 20.45 -0.08
C SER A 569 16.69 20.66 0.45
N ASP A 570 15.74 20.91 -0.44
CA ASP A 570 14.33 21.05 -0.04
C ASP A 570 13.71 19.67 0.21
N ILE A 571 14.12 18.67 -0.56
CA ILE A 571 13.64 17.30 -0.48
C ILE A 571 14.84 16.36 -0.36
N VAL A 572 14.70 15.30 0.42
CA VAL A 572 15.69 14.22 0.51
C VAL A 572 15.02 12.87 0.32
N GLN A 573 15.65 11.98 -0.44
CA GLN A 573 15.33 10.55 -0.34
C GLN A 573 16.06 9.96 0.86
N VAL A 574 15.30 9.35 1.78
CA VAL A 574 15.85 8.72 2.98
C VAL A 574 16.66 7.50 2.57
N SER A 575 17.94 7.48 2.93
CA SER A 575 18.87 6.46 2.43
C SER A 575 18.52 5.05 2.92
N HIS A 576 18.84 4.06 2.10
CA HIS A 576 18.73 2.63 2.44
C HIS A 576 17.34 2.24 2.97
N HIS A 577 16.30 2.80 2.36
CA HIS A 577 14.89 2.61 2.73
C HIS A 577 14.55 2.98 4.18
N GLY A 578 15.47 3.66 4.89
CA GLY A 578 15.37 3.88 6.33
C GLY A 578 15.80 2.67 7.19
N VAL A 579 16.47 1.65 6.67
CA VAL A 579 17.16 0.59 7.45
C VAL A 579 18.65 0.90 7.44
N GLN A 580 19.31 0.97 8.60
CA GLN A 580 20.74 1.30 8.68
C GLN A 580 21.13 2.54 7.85
N ALA A 581 20.20 3.47 7.66
CA ALA A 581 20.42 4.71 6.91
C ALA A 581 21.48 5.60 7.59
N MET A 582 21.85 6.68 6.91
CA MET A 582 22.74 7.69 7.48
C MET A 582 22.22 8.27 8.82
N GLY A 583 23.13 8.81 9.60
CA GLY A 583 22.86 9.41 10.90
C GLY A 583 22.09 10.73 10.84
N LYS A 584 21.58 11.16 12.01
CA LYS A 584 20.81 12.40 12.15
C LYS A 584 21.58 13.66 11.72
N GLU A 585 22.90 13.66 11.88
CA GLU A 585 23.75 14.81 11.62
C GLU A 585 23.72 15.21 10.14
N VAL A 586 23.86 14.25 9.22
CA VAL A 586 23.79 14.56 7.79
C VAL A 586 22.40 15.06 7.39
N TYR A 587 21.32 14.48 7.94
CA TYR A 587 19.96 14.97 7.68
C TYR A 587 19.71 16.37 8.26
N THR A 588 20.41 16.74 9.33
CA THR A 588 20.40 18.11 9.87
C THR A 588 21.12 19.09 8.95
N LEU A 589 22.24 18.69 8.34
CA LEU A 589 22.93 19.51 7.32
C LEU A 589 22.12 19.65 6.02
N ILE A 590 21.41 18.59 5.64
CA ILE A 590 20.48 18.62 4.50
C ILE A 590 19.29 19.52 4.79
N ASN A 591 18.81 19.54 6.04
CA ASN A 591 17.71 20.35 6.53
C ASN A 591 16.47 20.32 5.61
N PRO A 592 15.90 19.14 5.30
CA PRO A 592 14.86 19.00 4.28
C PRO A 592 13.47 19.47 4.77
N ASP A 593 12.70 20.07 3.86
CA ASP A 593 11.26 20.37 4.06
C ASP A 593 10.41 19.10 3.87
N ALA A 594 10.84 18.19 2.99
CA ALA A 594 10.19 16.90 2.73
C ALA A 594 11.18 15.72 2.59
N ALA A 595 10.69 14.53 2.91
CA ALA A 595 11.43 13.27 2.86
C ALA A 595 10.68 12.21 2.05
N LEU A 596 11.37 11.58 1.10
CA LEU A 596 10.87 10.47 0.29
C LEU A 596 11.36 9.15 0.89
N TRP A 597 10.44 8.34 1.38
CA TRP A 597 10.72 7.04 1.98
C TRP A 597 10.44 5.94 0.96
N CYS A 598 11.49 5.41 0.34
CA CYS A 598 11.43 4.27 -0.56
C CYS A 598 11.22 2.94 0.20
N THR A 599 10.22 2.89 1.09
CA THR A 599 9.97 1.77 1.98
C THR A 599 8.47 1.47 2.10
N PRO A 600 8.06 0.20 2.25
CA PRO A 600 6.66 -0.14 2.47
C PRO A 600 6.11 0.46 3.77
N TYR A 601 4.82 0.77 3.82
CA TYR A 601 4.20 1.40 4.97
C TYR A 601 4.39 0.59 6.25
N LYS A 602 4.34 -0.76 6.20
CA LYS A 602 4.58 -1.60 7.38
C LYS A 602 5.96 -1.34 8.02
N MET A 603 6.97 -1.10 7.20
CA MET A 603 8.32 -0.83 7.66
C MET A 603 8.45 0.61 8.13
N TYR A 604 7.87 1.58 7.41
CA TYR A 604 7.78 2.96 7.90
C TYR A 604 7.04 3.05 9.23
N ALA A 605 5.93 2.32 9.39
CA ALA A 605 5.05 2.30 10.55
C ALA A 605 5.60 1.45 11.71
N SER A 606 6.76 0.83 11.54
CA SER A 606 7.41 -0.05 12.52
C SER A 606 7.54 0.53 13.93
N ARG A 607 7.60 -0.37 14.92
CA ARG A 607 7.88 -0.09 16.33
C ARG A 607 9.38 -0.18 16.62
N PRO A 608 9.85 0.32 17.79
CA PRO A 608 11.24 0.15 18.18
C PRO A 608 11.64 -1.33 18.19
N GLY A 609 12.69 -1.69 17.46
CA GLY A 609 13.22 -3.06 17.40
C GLY A 609 12.71 -3.93 16.25
N ASP A 610 11.66 -3.52 15.52
CA ASP A 610 11.13 -4.28 14.38
C ASP A 610 12.05 -4.21 13.15
N TYR A 611 12.68 -3.05 12.94
CA TYR A 611 13.68 -2.82 11.90
C TYR A 611 14.82 -1.96 12.46
N LEU A 612 16.04 -2.29 12.05
CA LEU A 612 17.29 -1.88 12.72
C LEU A 612 17.39 -0.39 13.07
N THR A 613 16.86 0.53 12.25
CA THR A 613 16.91 1.98 12.54
C THR A 613 15.68 2.80 12.10
N THR A 614 14.71 2.20 11.40
CA THR A 614 13.62 2.92 10.71
C THR A 614 12.75 3.73 11.66
N TYR A 615 12.39 3.15 12.80
CA TYR A 615 11.66 3.84 13.85
C TYR A 615 12.37 5.12 14.30
N HIS A 616 13.69 5.05 14.54
CA HIS A 616 14.49 6.15 15.08
C HIS A 616 14.63 7.30 14.08
N ILE A 617 14.94 6.97 12.83
CA ILE A 617 15.03 7.95 11.75
C ILE A 617 13.68 8.67 11.61
N ARG A 618 12.58 7.93 11.57
CA ARG A 618 11.22 8.51 11.51
C ARG A 618 10.96 9.50 12.66
N GLN A 619 11.43 9.22 13.88
CA GLN A 619 11.28 10.18 14.99
C GLN A 619 12.05 11.47 14.76
N TRP A 620 13.24 11.42 14.15
CA TRP A 620 14.01 12.63 13.83
C TRP A 620 13.27 13.49 12.81
N PHE A 621 12.74 12.87 11.75
CA PHE A 621 11.98 13.53 10.71
C PHE A 621 10.65 14.12 11.24
N LYS A 622 9.88 13.38 12.06
CA LYS A 622 8.62 13.87 12.67
C LYS A 622 8.83 14.91 13.76
N GLY A 623 9.94 14.82 14.50
CA GLY A 623 10.24 15.67 15.64
C GLY A 623 11.21 16.78 15.27
N SER A 624 12.51 16.51 15.47
CA SER A 624 13.54 17.55 15.44
C SER A 624 13.80 18.21 14.09
N LEU A 625 13.46 17.56 12.98
CA LEU A 625 13.61 18.12 11.63
C LEU A 625 12.29 18.71 11.10
N ALA A 626 11.14 18.38 11.71
CA ALA A 626 9.81 18.84 11.32
C ALA A 626 9.48 18.65 9.82
N THR A 627 9.91 17.53 9.26
CA THR A 627 9.87 17.25 7.83
C THR A 627 8.57 16.55 7.43
N THR A 628 8.02 16.88 6.26
CA THR A 628 6.88 16.15 5.67
C THR A 628 7.36 14.83 5.09
N ASN A 629 6.71 13.70 5.40
CA ASN A 629 7.16 12.37 4.95
C ASN A 629 6.20 11.80 3.90
N TYR A 630 6.76 11.39 2.76
CA TYR A 630 6.08 10.71 1.66
C TYR A 630 6.58 9.26 1.60
N ILE A 631 5.68 8.29 1.45
CA ILE A 631 5.97 6.87 1.64
C ILE A 631 5.50 6.13 0.39
N SER A 632 6.38 5.35 -0.24
CA SER A 632 6.08 4.71 -1.52
C SER A 632 4.85 3.80 -1.52
N TYR A 633 4.34 3.36 -0.37
CA TYR A 633 3.22 2.42 -0.26
C TYR A 633 1.82 3.06 -0.28
N ASP A 634 1.70 4.38 -0.11
CA ASP A 634 0.40 5.07 -0.09
C ASP A 634 -0.17 5.34 -1.51
N GLY A 635 0.38 4.66 -2.52
CA GLY A 635 0.15 4.91 -3.94
C GLY A 635 1.34 5.64 -4.57
N VAL A 636 1.17 6.10 -5.81
CA VAL A 636 2.23 6.89 -6.45
C VAL A 636 2.19 8.30 -5.92
N ASP A 637 3.17 8.66 -5.11
CA ASP A 637 3.35 10.05 -4.68
C ASP A 637 3.83 10.88 -5.88
N VAL A 638 3.00 11.85 -6.29
CA VAL A 638 3.33 12.82 -7.35
C VAL A 638 3.48 14.21 -6.73
N LEU A 639 4.72 14.65 -6.56
CA LEU A 639 5.00 16.00 -6.10
C LEU A 639 4.93 16.98 -7.28
N SER A 640 3.99 17.92 -7.25
CA SER A 640 3.81 18.99 -8.25
C SER A 640 4.01 20.36 -7.60
N TYR A 641 5.08 21.08 -7.93
CA TYR A 641 5.41 22.33 -7.21
C TYR A 641 4.68 23.56 -7.77
N GLY A 642 4.05 24.34 -6.88
CA GLY A 642 3.45 25.65 -7.18
C GLY A 642 2.18 25.95 -6.37
N ALA A 643 2.34 26.16 -5.04
CA ALA A 643 1.53 26.99 -4.12
C ALA A 643 1.83 26.56 -2.67
N LEU A 644 2.71 27.28 -1.96
CA LEU A 644 2.81 27.19 -0.51
C LEU A 644 1.76 28.12 0.11
N ARG A 645 0.81 27.57 0.87
CA ARG A 645 0.30 28.17 2.12
C ARG A 645 -0.54 27.17 2.92
N TYR A 646 -0.24 27.17 4.22
CA TYR A 646 -0.89 26.51 5.36
C TYR A 646 -2.42 26.62 5.37
N ASP A 647 -3.07 25.59 5.92
CA ASP A 647 -4.05 25.76 7.00
C ASP A 647 -3.98 24.58 7.99
N ASN A 648 -4.25 24.91 9.26
CA ASN A 648 -3.70 24.35 10.51
C ASN A 648 -4.48 23.10 11.08
N PRO A 649 -4.19 22.57 12.30
CA PRO A 649 -3.91 21.15 12.56
C PRO A 649 -5.10 20.34 13.14
N VAL A 650 -5.07 19.00 13.02
CA VAL A 650 -6.03 18.11 13.71
C VAL A 650 -5.38 17.45 14.93
N SER A 651 -5.90 17.77 16.11
CA SER A 651 -5.63 17.13 17.41
C SER A 651 -6.29 15.76 17.53
N ILE A 652 -5.57 14.75 18.06
CA ILE A 652 -6.11 13.43 18.36
C ILE A 652 -6.30 13.30 19.89
N ALA A 653 -7.55 13.29 20.34
CA ALA A 653 -7.94 12.77 21.66
C ALA A 653 -9.27 12.03 21.47
N ALA A 654 -9.24 10.69 21.54
CA ALA A 654 -10.43 9.84 21.50
C ALA A 654 -10.42 8.85 22.67
N ASP A 655 -11.63 8.57 23.15
CA ASP A 655 -12.04 8.02 24.45
C ASP A 655 -11.51 6.58 24.75
N ILE A 656 -10.85 6.42 25.90
CA ILE A 656 -10.19 5.17 26.35
C ILE A 656 -11.12 4.25 27.16
N LYS A 657 -12.30 4.71 27.59
CA LYS A 657 -13.20 3.98 28.50
C LYS A 657 -13.50 2.51 28.12
N PRO A 658 -13.74 2.13 26.85
CA PRO A 658 -14.06 0.75 26.47
C PRO A 658 -12.90 -0.23 26.70
N TYR A 659 -11.68 0.28 26.79
CA TYR A 659 -10.49 -0.54 26.97
C TYR A 659 -10.20 -0.83 28.46
N VAL A 660 -10.74 -0.02 29.39
CA VAL A 660 -10.43 -0.13 30.83
C VAL A 660 -11.54 -0.79 31.64
N PHE A 661 -12.80 -0.63 31.20
CA PHE A 661 -13.96 -1.20 31.88
C PHE A 661 -15.05 -1.65 30.90
N ASP A 662 -15.45 -2.91 31.01
CA ASP A 662 -16.57 -3.56 30.34
C ASP A 662 -17.42 -4.25 31.41
N ALA A 663 -18.64 -3.77 31.64
CA ALA A 663 -19.50 -4.32 32.68
C ALA A 663 -19.90 -5.77 32.45
N ALA A 664 -20.11 -6.19 31.21
CA ALA A 664 -20.48 -7.56 30.89
C ALA A 664 -19.31 -8.49 31.17
N TYR A 665 -18.10 -8.11 30.75
CA TYR A 665 -16.87 -8.83 31.09
C TYR A 665 -16.66 -8.90 32.60
N TYR A 666 -16.82 -7.77 33.29
CA TYR A 666 -16.55 -7.69 34.72
C TYR A 666 -17.51 -8.51 35.57
N ALA A 667 -18.81 -8.47 35.27
CA ALA A 667 -19.80 -9.34 35.90
C ALA A 667 -19.52 -10.82 35.57
N ASN A 668 -19.31 -11.15 34.30
CA ASN A 668 -19.14 -12.54 33.88
C ASN A 668 -17.86 -13.18 34.44
N ARG A 669 -16.82 -12.38 34.66
CA ARG A 669 -15.54 -12.83 35.21
C ARG A 669 -15.57 -13.05 36.72
N TYR A 670 -16.39 -12.31 37.47
CA TYR A 670 -16.47 -12.37 38.92
C TYR A 670 -17.87 -12.81 39.36
N PRO A 671 -18.08 -14.12 39.61
CA PRO A 671 -19.40 -14.66 39.92
C PRO A 671 -20.08 -14.01 41.13
N ASP A 672 -19.31 -13.53 42.11
CA ASP A 672 -19.79 -12.78 43.27
C ASP A 672 -20.38 -11.41 42.88
N LEU A 673 -19.72 -10.69 41.96
CA LEU A 673 -20.24 -9.41 41.43
C LEU A 673 -21.47 -9.63 40.55
N LYS A 674 -21.49 -10.72 39.77
CA LYS A 674 -22.67 -11.11 38.99
C LYS A 674 -23.85 -11.47 39.88
N ALA A 675 -23.63 -12.17 40.99
CA ALA A 675 -24.68 -12.51 41.95
C ALA A 675 -25.18 -11.29 42.72
N ALA A 676 -24.30 -10.34 43.07
CA ALA A 676 -24.65 -9.14 43.83
C ALA A 676 -25.29 -8.02 42.97
N TYR A 677 -24.83 -7.84 41.74
CA TYR A 677 -25.18 -6.69 40.88
C TYR A 677 -25.77 -7.07 39.51
N GLY A 678 -25.79 -8.35 39.15
CA GLY A 678 -26.27 -8.80 37.83
C GLY A 678 -25.39 -8.28 36.70
N THR A 679 -26.02 -7.70 35.67
CA THR A 679 -25.36 -7.01 34.55
C THR A 679 -25.55 -5.48 34.61
N ASP A 680 -25.88 -4.92 35.78
CA ASP A 680 -26.10 -3.49 35.98
C ASP A 680 -24.77 -2.73 35.85
N GLU A 681 -24.53 -2.16 34.66
CA GLU A 681 -23.27 -1.52 34.26
C GLU A 681 -22.83 -0.42 35.23
N ALA A 682 -23.76 0.41 35.72
CA ALA A 682 -23.43 1.51 36.61
C ALA A 682 -22.95 1.01 37.99
N LYS A 683 -23.55 -0.06 38.52
CA LYS A 683 -23.13 -0.66 39.80
C LYS A 683 -21.84 -1.44 39.68
N LEU A 684 -21.65 -2.16 38.57
CA LEU A 684 -20.42 -2.89 38.27
C LEU A 684 -19.24 -1.93 38.04
N TYR A 685 -19.50 -0.79 37.39
CA TYR A 685 -18.50 0.26 37.21
C TYR A 685 -18.14 0.88 38.55
N ASN A 686 -19.14 1.27 39.33
CA ASN A 686 -18.92 1.79 40.69
C ASN A 686 -18.19 0.80 41.59
N HIS A 687 -18.46 -0.50 41.46
CA HIS A 687 -17.66 -1.50 42.17
C HIS A 687 -16.22 -1.53 41.66
N PHE A 688 -16.00 -1.54 40.33
CA PHE A 688 -14.66 -1.60 39.74
C PHE A 688 -13.78 -0.45 40.20
N ILE A 689 -14.28 0.78 40.08
CA ILE A 689 -13.50 1.98 40.39
C ILE A 689 -13.30 2.24 41.89
N ASN A 690 -14.20 1.77 42.76
CA ASN A 690 -14.08 2.00 44.21
C ASN A 690 -13.41 0.84 44.97
N TYR A 691 -13.47 -0.39 44.44
CA TYR A 691 -12.97 -1.60 45.12
C TYR A 691 -12.22 -2.53 44.17
N GLY A 692 -12.75 -2.74 42.96
CA GLY A 692 -12.22 -3.71 42.00
C GLY A 692 -10.79 -3.46 41.57
N ILE A 693 -10.41 -2.19 41.40
CA ILE A 693 -9.03 -1.82 41.07
C ILE A 693 -8.11 -2.21 42.23
N GLU A 694 -8.39 -1.81 43.47
CA GLU A 694 -7.55 -2.14 44.64
C GLU A 694 -7.48 -3.64 44.94
N GLU A 695 -8.59 -4.35 44.73
CA GLU A 695 -8.66 -5.81 44.83
C GLU A 695 -7.90 -6.52 43.69
N GLY A 696 -7.44 -5.77 42.68
CA GLY A 696 -6.76 -6.28 41.49
C GLY A 696 -7.67 -7.08 40.57
N ARG A 697 -8.95 -6.77 40.56
CA ARG A 697 -9.92 -7.40 39.66
C ARG A 697 -9.86 -6.72 38.29
N CYS A 698 -9.88 -7.50 37.21
CA CYS A 698 -9.81 -6.99 35.84
C CYS A 698 -11.22 -6.81 35.28
N ALA A 699 -11.62 -5.58 35.01
CA ALA A 699 -12.96 -5.27 34.47
C ALA A 699 -13.03 -5.10 32.97
N SER A 700 -11.94 -5.27 32.25
CA SER A 700 -11.94 -5.32 30.79
C SER A 700 -11.02 -6.46 30.34
N PRO A 701 -11.29 -7.08 29.19
CA PRO A 701 -10.37 -8.05 28.59
C PRO A 701 -9.08 -7.39 28.07
N TYR A 702 -9.05 -6.07 27.97
CA TYR A 702 -7.94 -5.28 27.42
C TYR A 702 -7.12 -4.56 28.51
N PHE A 703 -7.58 -4.55 29.77
CA PHE A 703 -6.90 -3.88 30.88
C PHE A 703 -6.80 -4.78 32.11
N ASP A 704 -5.57 -5.17 32.42
CA ASP A 704 -5.25 -5.96 33.61
C ASP A 704 -4.77 -5.05 34.74
N VAL A 705 -5.57 -5.00 35.80
CA VAL A 705 -5.37 -4.07 36.91
C VAL A 705 -4.21 -4.50 37.81
N LYS A 706 -3.95 -5.81 37.96
CA LYS A 706 -2.82 -6.29 38.76
C LYS A 706 -1.49 -6.01 38.05
N VAL A 707 -1.45 -6.19 36.74
CA VAL A 707 -0.29 -5.81 35.92
C VAL A 707 -0.06 -4.31 36.01
N TYR A 708 -1.11 -3.50 35.87
CA TYR A 708 -1.02 -2.05 36.01
C TYR A 708 -0.55 -1.60 37.40
N MET A 709 -1.10 -2.16 38.50
CA MET A 709 -0.69 -1.81 39.87
C MET A 709 0.73 -2.29 40.20
N ASN A 710 1.14 -3.46 39.71
CA ASN A 710 2.51 -3.95 39.92
C ASN A 710 3.56 -3.10 39.18
N GLN A 711 3.22 -2.63 37.98
CA GLN A 711 4.09 -1.76 37.16
C GLN A 711 4.10 -0.31 37.64
N ASN A 712 3.07 0.14 38.38
CA ASN A 712 2.97 1.49 38.95
C ASN A 712 3.06 1.50 40.49
N SER A 713 3.68 0.47 41.06
CA SER A 713 3.74 0.20 42.51
C SER A 713 4.48 1.25 43.35
N GLN A 714 5.15 2.23 42.72
CA GLN A 714 5.72 3.39 43.42
C GLN A 714 4.79 4.62 43.50
N ASN A 715 3.59 4.55 42.90
CA ASN A 715 2.59 5.62 42.90
C ASN A 715 1.23 5.22 43.51
N PHE A 716 1.17 4.08 44.22
CA PHE A 716 0.01 3.59 44.97
C PHE A 716 0.30 3.48 46.46
#